data_AF-A0A086Q4U6-F1
#
_entry.id   AF-A0A086Q4U6-F1
#
_cell.length_a   1.000
_cell.length_b   1.000
_cell.length_c   1.000
_cell.angle_alpha   90.00
_cell.angle_beta   90.00
_cell.angle_gamma   90.00
#
_symmetry.space_group_name_H-M   'P 1'
#
loop_
_entity.id
_entity.type
_entity.pdbx_description
1 polymer ?
#
loop_
_entity_poly.entity_id
_entity_poly.type
_entity_poly.pdbx_seq_one_letter_code
_entity_poly.pdbx_strand_id
1 'polypeptide(L)'
;MRSPCSGGKSLFEALSLVFCWRPRVWPRVLQSGASQSRHQFLNSYRLPGTSPHFRPVSTMAPPAGDVATEAPEKRQANVNGDEPKISASERRRLRKAEQAAAKKDSKQQQQEGNSSPAVNNKAQKPEEELDPTQYFEKRCHLVQDLQRKGVPAYPHKFQVTLTIPEFIKMYGGLGDGEHLENEEVQIAGRISRVSASGQKLRFYDIRGDGEKIQVMSNFSYHDEKAGDFSEVHNRFRRGDVIGIRGFPGKSKRGELSIFPREVTLLSPCLHMLPERNSLKDFEVRFRHRYLDLMVNDETRKTFLIRSRIVNYLRRFLEDRGFVEVETPMMNVIAGGAAARPFKTHHNDLDMDLYMRIAPELFLKMLIVGGMDRVFEIGKNFRNEGIDMTHNPEFTACEFYWAYADYNDLMNFTEELVSSMVMALHGTYQIQFHPDGPGSEPVTLDFTPPFARLSMVEEIEKQAGVTLPRPLDGDECIAFMKELLIKNKVDLPQPATSAKLLDALCGEYVECQARTKPVFITEHPQIMSPLAKWHRSKPELTERFELFLMGKELCNAYTELNDPVRQRECFMDQAKAKAAGDDEATCIDEVFCTALEYGLPPTGGWGIGIDRLTMFLSDHNTIKEVILFPAMRPQPLVGIPGKHGSDAGAPGEASAPAQ
;
A
#
# COMPACT_ATOMS: atom_id res chain seq x y z
N MET A 1 -40.72 50.94 39.14
CA MET A 1 -41.93 50.13 38.94
C MET A 1 -41.53 48.81 38.30
N ARG A 2 -41.80 47.71 39.02
CA ARG A 2 -41.96 46.28 38.65
C ARG A 2 -41.22 45.68 37.42
N SER A 3 -40.36 44.70 37.72
CA SER A 3 -40.05 43.44 37.01
C SER A 3 -41.33 42.64 36.58
N PRO A 4 -41.30 41.44 35.92
CA PRO A 4 -40.20 40.46 35.86
C PRO A 4 -40.12 39.45 34.65
N CYS A 5 -39.18 38.49 34.79
CA CYS A 5 -39.23 37.06 34.42
C CYS A 5 -38.98 36.66 32.94
N SER A 6 -37.89 35.97 32.59
CA SER A 6 -37.44 34.59 32.91
C SER A 6 -38.09 33.50 32.04
N GLY A 7 -37.28 32.66 31.39
CA GLY A 7 -37.70 31.33 30.95
C GLY A 7 -36.90 30.75 29.78
N GLY A 8 -35.88 29.95 30.08
CA GLY A 8 -35.28 29.02 29.11
C GLY A 8 -36.10 27.73 28.96
N LYS A 9 -35.93 27.04 27.82
CA LYS A 9 -36.23 25.64 27.42
C LYS A 9 -36.45 25.65 25.89
N SER A 10 -36.13 24.68 25.06
CA SER A 10 -35.29 23.47 25.07
C SER A 10 -35.15 23.08 23.58
N LEU A 11 -34.00 22.56 23.17
CA LEU A 11 -33.65 22.23 21.79
C LEU A 11 -34.30 20.91 21.28
N PHE A 12 -35.61 20.73 21.51
CA PHE A 12 -36.30 19.46 21.26
C PHE A 12 -37.74 19.66 20.78
N GLU A 13 -37.97 20.51 19.77
CA GLU A 13 -39.27 20.59 19.08
C GLU A 13 -39.19 21.30 17.71
N ALA A 14 -38.36 20.76 16.80
CA ALA A 14 -38.48 21.03 15.37
C ALA A 14 -38.12 19.75 14.59
N LEU A 15 -38.98 18.75 14.74
CA LEU A 15 -38.96 17.51 13.95
C LEU A 15 -39.69 17.73 12.63
N SER A 16 -39.17 17.08 11.60
CA SER A 16 -39.91 16.57 10.45
C SER A 16 -40.36 17.57 9.38
N LEU A 17 -39.58 17.66 8.29
CA LEU A 17 -40.11 17.71 6.93
C LEU A 17 -38.98 17.42 5.91
N VAL A 18 -39.29 16.53 4.96
CA VAL A 18 -38.61 16.23 3.68
C VAL A 18 -37.49 15.17 3.68
N PHE A 19 -37.90 13.91 3.77
CA PHE A 19 -37.28 12.80 3.01
C PHE A 19 -38.35 12.17 2.12
N CYS A 20 -38.27 12.36 0.79
CA CYS A 20 -38.93 11.48 -0.18
C CYS A 20 -38.27 11.63 -1.56
N TRP A 21 -37.27 10.79 -1.85
CA TRP A 21 -36.74 10.58 -3.19
C TRP A 21 -37.28 9.24 -3.71
N ARG A 22 -38.11 9.28 -4.75
CA ARG A 22 -38.61 8.09 -5.48
C ARG A 22 -37.64 7.71 -6.61
N PRO A 23 -37.38 6.42 -6.87
CA PRO A 23 -36.68 5.98 -8.07
C PRO A 23 -37.61 6.00 -9.31
N ARG A 24 -37.12 6.49 -10.45
CA ARG A 24 -37.81 6.45 -11.74
C ARG A 24 -37.83 5.04 -12.30
N VAL A 25 -39.03 4.53 -12.57
CA VAL A 25 -39.30 3.26 -13.27
C VAL A 25 -39.31 3.52 -14.78
N TRP A 26 -38.54 2.73 -15.54
CA TRP A 26 -38.62 2.63 -17.00
C TRP A 26 -39.85 1.79 -17.41
N PRO A 27 -40.69 2.21 -18.37
CA PRO A 27 -41.73 1.35 -18.88
C PRO A 27 -41.21 0.43 -20.00
N ARG A 28 -41.37 -0.88 -19.79
CA ARG A 28 -41.41 -1.91 -20.84
C ARG A 28 -42.67 -1.70 -21.69
N VAL A 29 -42.51 -1.63 -23.00
CA VAL A 29 -43.59 -1.88 -23.97
C VAL A 29 -43.17 -3.06 -24.82
N LEU A 30 -43.96 -4.13 -24.79
CA LEU A 30 -43.85 -5.29 -25.68
C LEU A 30 -45.13 -5.41 -26.52
N GLN A 31 -44.89 -5.71 -27.81
CA GLN A 31 -45.73 -6.42 -28.79
C GLN A 31 -46.92 -5.70 -29.44
N SER A 32 -46.81 -5.45 -30.75
CA SER A 32 -47.32 -6.36 -31.80
C SER A 32 -47.14 -5.76 -33.21
N GLY A 33 -46.98 -6.59 -34.24
CA GLY A 33 -47.17 -6.20 -35.64
C GLY A 33 -46.00 -6.54 -36.58
N ALA A 34 -46.14 -7.66 -37.29
CA ALA A 34 -45.24 -8.10 -38.35
C ALA A 34 -45.26 -7.18 -39.59
N SER A 35 -44.14 -7.02 -40.29
CA SER A 35 -44.03 -7.26 -41.74
C SER A 35 -42.60 -7.08 -42.26
N GLN A 36 -42.26 -7.87 -43.27
CA GLN A 36 -41.01 -7.91 -44.01
C GLN A 36 -40.74 -6.60 -44.78
N SER A 37 -39.48 -6.16 -44.87
CA SER A 37 -38.78 -5.97 -46.17
C SER A 37 -37.43 -5.22 -46.08
N ARG A 38 -36.42 -5.82 -46.73
CA ARG A 38 -35.36 -5.26 -47.59
C ARG A 38 -34.41 -4.16 -47.08
N HIS A 39 -33.17 -4.63 -46.85
CA HIS A 39 -31.90 -4.25 -47.49
C HIS A 39 -31.48 -2.78 -47.73
N GLN A 40 -30.22 -2.57 -47.29
CA GLN A 40 -29.12 -1.77 -47.86
C GLN A 40 -29.14 -0.26 -47.61
N PHE A 41 -28.08 0.22 -46.94
CA PHE A 41 -27.11 1.18 -47.50
C PHE A 41 -26.00 1.42 -46.45
N LEU A 42 -24.74 1.16 -46.84
CA LEU A 42 -23.52 1.92 -46.52
C LEU A 42 -22.30 1.02 -46.75
N ASN A 43 -21.72 1.12 -47.95
CA ASN A 43 -20.33 0.73 -48.22
C ASN A 43 -19.85 1.45 -49.50
N SER A 44 -18.89 2.35 -49.34
CA SER A 44 -18.08 2.96 -50.41
C SER A 44 -16.97 3.73 -49.66
N TYR A 45 -15.66 3.47 -49.77
CA TYR A 45 -14.82 3.20 -50.93
C TYR A 45 -13.56 2.40 -50.54
N ARG A 46 -13.03 1.59 -51.47
CA ARG A 46 -11.71 0.92 -51.38
C ARG A 46 -10.99 1.03 -52.73
N LEU A 47 -9.65 0.96 -52.67
CA LEU A 47 -8.65 0.25 -53.52
C LEU A 47 -7.39 1.12 -53.76
N PRO A 48 -6.19 0.57 -54.11
CA PRO A 48 -5.68 -0.83 -54.19
C PRO A 48 -4.38 -1.01 -53.36
N GLY A 49 -3.71 -2.15 -53.12
CA GLY A 49 -3.73 -3.52 -53.62
C GLY A 49 -2.28 -4.00 -53.84
N THR A 50 -1.78 -4.92 -53.02
CA THR A 50 -0.76 -5.95 -53.37
C THR A 50 -0.80 -7.09 -52.34
N SER A 51 -0.98 -8.32 -52.83
CA SER A 51 -0.81 -9.59 -52.09
C SER A 51 0.45 -10.29 -52.64
N PRO A 52 1.08 -11.23 -51.91
CA PRO A 52 0.63 -12.62 -52.06
C PRO A 52 0.64 -13.48 -50.77
N HIS A 53 -0.38 -14.35 -50.71
CA HIS A 53 -0.38 -15.74 -50.21
C HIS A 53 -0.07 -16.07 -48.74
N PHE A 54 -1.11 -16.46 -47.99
CA PHE A 54 -1.09 -17.67 -47.16
C PHE A 54 -2.52 -18.29 -47.06
N ARG A 55 -2.62 -19.61 -47.21
CA ARG A 55 -3.86 -20.41 -47.09
C ARG A 55 -4.23 -20.64 -45.61
N PRO A 56 -5.52 -20.80 -45.25
CA PRO A 56 -5.94 -21.04 -43.87
C PRO A 56 -5.89 -22.54 -43.52
N VAL A 57 -5.35 -22.88 -42.35
CA VAL A 57 -5.53 -24.20 -41.74
C VAL A 57 -6.43 -24.04 -40.52
N SER A 58 -7.62 -24.62 -40.64
CA SER A 58 -8.57 -24.93 -39.57
C SER A 58 -8.32 -26.35 -39.10
N THR A 59 -8.29 -26.59 -37.78
CA THR A 59 -8.68 -27.85 -37.09
C THR A 59 -8.49 -27.64 -35.58
N MET A 60 -9.53 -27.61 -34.75
CA MET A 60 -10.21 -28.78 -34.13
C MET A 60 -9.26 -29.66 -33.30
N ALA A 61 -9.56 -29.76 -31.99
CA ALA A 61 -8.85 -30.57 -31.00
C ALA A 61 -8.96 -32.09 -31.28
N PRO A 62 -7.95 -32.91 -30.92
CA PRO A 62 -8.05 -34.37 -30.99
C PRO A 62 -8.32 -35.04 -29.62
N PRO A 63 -8.89 -36.26 -29.60
CA PRO A 63 -9.16 -37.03 -28.39
C PRO A 63 -7.97 -37.92 -27.96
N ALA A 64 -8.11 -38.48 -26.75
CA ALA A 64 -7.14 -39.28 -26.02
C ALA A 64 -6.68 -40.59 -26.72
N GLY A 65 -5.41 -40.95 -26.52
CA GLY A 65 -4.83 -42.25 -26.84
C GLY A 65 -3.54 -42.52 -26.05
N ASP A 66 -3.46 -43.73 -25.48
CA ASP A 66 -2.38 -44.28 -24.64
C ASP A 66 -1.05 -44.46 -25.38
N VAL A 67 0.09 -44.16 -24.72
CA VAL A 67 1.41 -44.75 -25.08
C VAL A 67 2.29 -44.96 -23.84
N ALA A 68 2.85 -46.17 -23.77
CA ALA A 68 3.73 -46.70 -22.74
C ALA A 68 5.15 -46.12 -22.74
N THR A 69 5.79 -46.17 -21.57
CA THR A 69 7.14 -45.71 -21.26
C THR A 69 8.19 -46.80 -21.50
N GLU A 70 9.26 -46.48 -22.25
CA GLU A 70 10.54 -47.22 -22.24
C GLU A 70 11.72 -46.26 -21.99
N ALA A 71 12.70 -46.76 -21.24
CA ALA A 71 13.88 -46.05 -20.71
C ALA A 71 15.12 -46.21 -21.61
N PRO A 72 16.11 -45.29 -21.60
CA PRO A 72 17.27 -45.40 -22.46
C PRO A 72 18.47 -46.12 -21.82
N GLU A 73 19.26 -46.71 -22.73
CA GLU A 73 20.32 -47.70 -22.60
C GLU A 73 21.61 -47.27 -21.85
N LYS A 74 22.29 -48.28 -21.29
CA LYS A 74 23.67 -48.22 -20.75
C LYS A 74 24.69 -48.59 -21.83
N ARG A 75 25.71 -47.74 -22.01
CA ARG A 75 26.92 -48.03 -22.80
C ARG A 75 27.85 -49.00 -22.06
N GLN A 76 28.38 -49.95 -22.82
CA GLN A 76 29.38 -50.96 -22.42
C GLN A 76 30.77 -50.34 -22.19
N ALA A 77 31.51 -50.87 -21.22
CA ALA A 77 32.95 -50.72 -21.08
C ALA A 77 33.60 -52.09 -20.82
N ASN A 78 34.77 -52.28 -21.42
CA ASN A 78 35.52 -53.51 -21.62
C ASN A 78 35.82 -54.38 -20.38
N VAL A 79 35.81 -55.70 -20.60
CA VAL A 79 36.32 -56.75 -19.72
C VAL A 79 37.80 -56.99 -20.04
N ASN A 80 38.67 -56.89 -19.03
CA ASN A 80 39.97 -57.56 -18.97
C ASN A 80 40.22 -58.00 -17.51
N GLY A 81 40.85 -59.15 -17.36
CA GLY A 81 40.79 -60.03 -16.19
C GLY A 81 41.44 -59.53 -14.90
N ASP A 82 40.84 -59.96 -13.78
CA ASP A 82 41.47 -60.64 -12.63
C ASP A 82 40.56 -60.49 -11.39
N GLU A 83 39.77 -61.52 -11.06
CA GLU A 83 39.03 -61.57 -9.79
C GLU A 83 39.91 -62.18 -8.68
N PRO A 84 40.12 -61.49 -7.54
CA PRO A 84 40.71 -62.11 -6.37
C PRO A 84 39.67 -62.99 -5.67
N LYS A 85 39.94 -64.30 -5.58
CA LYS A 85 39.14 -65.26 -4.81
C LYS A 85 39.12 -64.86 -3.33
N ILE A 86 38.02 -64.26 -2.88
CA ILE A 86 37.76 -63.98 -1.46
C ILE A 86 37.79 -65.29 -0.67
N SER A 87 38.63 -65.34 0.38
CA SER A 87 38.87 -66.56 1.16
C SER A 87 37.63 -67.01 1.96
N ALA A 88 37.55 -68.31 2.25
CA ALA A 88 36.43 -68.90 2.98
C ALA A 88 36.24 -68.32 4.40
N SER A 89 37.28 -67.75 5.01
CA SER A 89 37.19 -67.10 6.32
C SER A 89 36.45 -65.76 6.26
N GLU A 90 36.59 -65.03 5.15
CA GLU A 90 35.99 -63.72 4.93
C GLU A 90 34.50 -63.82 4.58
N ARG A 91 34.12 -64.86 3.83
CA ARG A 91 32.70 -65.24 3.63
C ARG A 91 32.01 -65.63 4.95
N ARG A 92 32.74 -66.28 5.86
CA ARG A 92 32.20 -66.65 7.19
C ARG A 92 32.04 -65.43 8.10
N ARG A 93 32.91 -64.42 7.96
CA ARG A 93 32.85 -63.16 8.71
C ARG A 93 31.68 -62.29 8.23
N LEU A 94 31.44 -62.22 6.93
CA LEU A 94 30.28 -61.53 6.34
C LEU A 94 28.95 -62.18 6.74
N ARG A 95 28.84 -63.51 6.69
CA ARG A 95 27.64 -64.22 7.17
C ARG A 95 27.37 -64.04 8.67
N LYS A 96 28.41 -63.94 9.49
CA LYS A 96 28.26 -63.61 10.93
C LYS A 96 27.80 -62.16 11.14
N ALA A 97 28.24 -61.22 10.31
CA ALA A 97 27.80 -59.83 10.36
C ALA A 97 26.33 -59.69 9.94
N GLU A 98 25.89 -60.38 8.88
CA GLU A 98 24.48 -60.43 8.46
C GLU A 98 23.59 -61.10 9.50
N GLN A 99 24.03 -62.19 10.13
CA GLN A 99 23.28 -62.84 11.22
C GLN A 99 23.21 -61.99 12.49
N ALA A 100 24.20 -61.14 12.74
CA ALA A 100 24.18 -60.19 13.85
C ALA A 100 23.25 -58.99 13.57
N ALA A 101 23.19 -58.52 12.31
CA ALA A 101 22.24 -57.51 11.87
C ALA A 101 20.79 -58.03 11.94
N ALA A 102 20.53 -59.23 11.41
CA ALA A 102 19.21 -59.87 11.47
C ALA A 102 18.72 -60.13 12.92
N LYS A 103 19.65 -60.42 13.86
CA LYS A 103 19.32 -60.55 15.29
C LYS A 103 19.06 -59.22 16.00
N LYS A 104 19.61 -58.11 15.49
CA LYS A 104 19.30 -56.76 15.99
C LYS A 104 17.93 -56.31 15.48
N ASP A 105 17.63 -56.55 14.21
CA ASP A 105 16.34 -56.22 13.60
C ASP A 105 15.20 -57.07 14.22
N SER A 106 15.45 -58.35 14.52
CA SER A 106 14.47 -59.19 15.21
C SER A 106 14.25 -58.78 16.68
N LYS A 107 15.25 -58.19 17.35
CA LYS A 107 15.11 -57.66 18.72
C LYS A 107 14.41 -56.30 18.74
N GLN A 108 14.59 -55.46 17.72
CA GLN A 108 13.84 -54.22 17.54
C GLN A 108 12.37 -54.51 17.21
N GLN A 109 12.09 -55.49 16.34
CA GLN A 109 10.72 -55.89 16.00
C GLN A 109 9.98 -56.62 17.15
N GLN A 110 10.70 -57.28 18.07
CA GLN A 110 10.10 -57.86 19.29
C GLN A 110 9.89 -56.86 20.44
N GLN A 111 10.52 -55.69 20.41
CA GLN A 111 10.23 -54.59 21.34
C GLN A 111 9.05 -53.72 20.89
N GLU A 112 8.69 -53.74 19.61
CA GLU A 112 7.52 -53.01 19.06
C GLU A 112 6.21 -53.82 19.12
N GLY A 113 6.26 -55.12 19.44
CA GLY A 113 5.10 -56.02 19.43
C GLY A 113 4.37 -56.23 20.76
N ASN A 114 4.76 -55.57 21.86
CA ASN A 114 4.10 -55.78 23.16
C ASN A 114 4.00 -54.49 23.99
N SER A 115 3.17 -53.55 23.54
CA SER A 115 2.61 -52.51 24.40
C SER A 115 1.18 -52.19 23.99
N SER A 116 0.22 -52.84 24.66
CA SER A 116 -1.17 -52.36 24.71
C SER A 116 -1.16 -50.97 25.36
N PRO A 117 -1.84 -49.95 24.82
CA PRO A 117 -1.92 -48.68 25.51
C PRO A 117 -2.93 -48.82 26.65
N ALA A 118 -2.40 -49.04 27.85
CA ALA A 118 -3.08 -48.66 29.07
C ALA A 118 -3.39 -47.17 29.01
N VAL A 119 -4.64 -46.81 29.29
CA VAL A 119 -5.13 -45.44 29.42
C VAL A 119 -4.29 -44.72 30.47
N ASN A 120 -3.33 -43.93 30.00
CA ASN A 120 -2.52 -43.08 30.86
C ASN A 120 -2.93 -41.64 30.57
N ASN A 121 -3.74 -41.08 31.47
CA ASN A 121 -4.06 -39.66 31.55
C ASN A 121 -2.77 -38.88 31.84
N LYS A 122 -1.95 -38.61 30.81
CA LYS A 122 -1.00 -37.50 30.86
C LYS A 122 -1.78 -36.23 30.59
N ALA A 123 -1.89 -35.38 31.63
CA ALA A 123 -2.42 -34.04 31.51
C ALA A 123 -1.73 -33.32 30.33
N GLN A 124 -2.52 -32.94 29.32
CA GLN A 124 -2.05 -32.06 28.25
C GLN A 124 -1.58 -30.76 28.89
N LYS A 125 -0.37 -30.29 28.54
CA LYS A 125 0.06 -28.95 28.90
C LYS A 125 -0.99 -27.93 28.41
N PRO A 126 -1.31 -26.90 29.20
CA PRO A 126 -2.11 -25.78 28.73
C PRO A 126 -1.58 -25.30 27.39
N GLU A 127 -2.46 -25.01 26.44
CA GLU A 127 -2.03 -24.57 25.09
C GLU A 127 -1.24 -23.27 25.10
N GLU A 128 -1.37 -22.49 26.19
CA GLU A 128 -0.60 -21.28 26.49
C GLU A 128 0.88 -21.57 26.82
N GLU A 129 1.24 -22.84 27.08
CA GLU A 129 2.62 -23.30 27.31
C GLU A 129 3.28 -23.95 26.09
N LEU A 130 2.55 -24.05 24.95
CA LEU A 130 3.10 -24.60 23.71
C LEU A 130 3.96 -23.54 23.00
N ASP A 131 5.09 -23.95 22.44
CA ASP A 131 5.84 -23.08 21.54
C ASP A 131 5.09 -22.87 20.20
N PRO A 132 5.37 -21.79 19.44
CA PRO A 132 4.65 -21.46 18.22
C PRO A 132 4.65 -22.57 17.14
N THR A 133 5.72 -23.37 17.08
CA THR A 133 5.86 -24.46 16.11
C THR A 133 4.99 -25.65 16.51
N GLN A 134 5.03 -26.05 17.78
CA GLN A 134 4.15 -27.09 18.31
C GLN A 134 2.67 -26.70 18.21
N TYR A 135 2.36 -25.42 18.43
CA TYR A 135 1.01 -24.90 18.22
C TYR A 135 0.57 -25.09 16.76
N PHE A 136 1.42 -24.71 15.81
CA PHE A 136 1.15 -24.87 14.38
C PHE A 136 0.91 -26.33 13.98
N GLU A 137 1.78 -27.24 14.40
CA GLU A 137 1.62 -28.68 14.15
C GLU A 137 0.30 -29.21 14.71
N LYS A 138 -0.03 -28.86 15.97
CA LYS A 138 -1.29 -29.25 16.60
C LYS A 138 -2.52 -28.72 15.85
N ARG A 139 -2.47 -27.47 15.36
CA ARG A 139 -3.55 -26.89 14.56
C ARG A 139 -3.69 -27.58 13.21
N CYS A 140 -2.59 -27.91 12.54
CA CYS A 140 -2.60 -28.69 11.31
C CYS A 140 -3.22 -30.08 11.50
N HIS A 141 -2.88 -30.77 12.59
CA HIS A 141 -3.48 -32.06 12.93
C HIS A 141 -4.99 -31.96 13.15
N LEU A 142 -5.48 -30.90 13.82
CA LEU A 142 -6.92 -30.67 13.96
C LEU A 142 -7.61 -30.52 12.60
N VAL A 143 -7.01 -29.78 11.65
CA VAL A 143 -7.59 -29.62 10.32
C VAL A 143 -7.70 -30.96 9.59
N GLN A 144 -6.66 -31.79 9.68
CA GLN A 144 -6.68 -33.14 9.12
C GLN A 144 -7.74 -34.03 9.80
N ASP A 145 -7.90 -33.92 11.11
CA ASP A 145 -8.93 -34.64 11.86
C ASP A 145 -10.35 -34.24 11.44
N LEU A 146 -10.61 -32.95 11.27
CA LEU A 146 -11.90 -32.45 10.78
C LEU A 146 -12.20 -33.00 9.38
N GLN A 147 -11.20 -32.99 8.49
CA GLN A 147 -11.33 -33.55 7.14
C GLN A 147 -11.64 -35.05 7.17
N ARG A 148 -10.96 -35.83 8.03
CA ARG A 148 -11.23 -37.28 8.21
C ARG A 148 -12.64 -37.55 8.73
N LYS A 149 -13.18 -36.67 9.58
CA LYS A 149 -14.55 -36.74 10.09
C LYS A 149 -15.61 -36.24 9.09
N GLY A 150 -15.21 -35.78 7.90
CA GLY A 150 -16.13 -35.19 6.93
C GLY A 150 -16.66 -33.81 7.32
N VAL A 151 -16.05 -33.15 8.31
CA VAL A 151 -16.41 -31.79 8.74
C VAL A 151 -15.54 -30.79 7.97
N PRO A 152 -16.12 -29.89 7.17
CA PRO A 152 -15.34 -28.94 6.39
C PRO A 152 -14.67 -27.89 7.29
N ALA A 153 -13.34 -27.88 7.34
CA ALA A 153 -12.57 -26.83 8.02
C ALA A 153 -12.55 -25.51 7.23
N TYR A 154 -12.81 -25.58 5.92
CA TYR A 154 -12.85 -24.46 4.97
C TYR A 154 -14.12 -24.55 4.11
N PRO A 155 -15.30 -24.23 4.65
CA PRO A 155 -16.54 -24.23 3.88
C PRO A 155 -16.52 -23.19 2.74
N HIS A 156 -17.21 -23.51 1.65
CA HIS A 156 -17.25 -22.65 0.45
C HIS A 156 -18.00 -21.34 0.67
N LYS A 157 -19.06 -21.35 1.47
CA LYS A 157 -19.96 -20.20 1.67
C LYS A 157 -20.56 -20.24 3.07
N PHE A 158 -20.58 -19.07 3.71
CA PHE A 158 -21.43 -18.76 4.85
C PHE A 158 -22.26 -17.54 4.48
N GLN A 159 -23.57 -17.58 4.74
CA GLN A 159 -24.44 -16.44 4.46
C GLN A 159 -24.39 -15.47 5.64
N VAL A 160 -23.93 -14.24 5.40
CA VAL A 160 -23.94 -13.17 6.40
C VAL A 160 -25.17 -12.30 6.13
N THR A 161 -25.97 -12.04 7.14
CA THR A 161 -27.14 -11.15 7.06
C THR A 161 -26.84 -9.74 7.56
N LEU A 162 -25.90 -9.60 8.50
CA LEU A 162 -25.47 -8.32 9.07
C LEU A 162 -23.96 -8.30 9.28
N THR A 163 -23.34 -7.14 9.04
CA THR A 163 -21.98 -6.87 9.52
C THR A 163 -21.99 -6.63 11.04
N ILE A 164 -20.83 -6.73 11.70
CA ILE A 164 -20.72 -6.45 13.14
C ILE A 164 -21.10 -5.00 13.48
N PRO A 165 -20.64 -3.97 12.74
CA PRO A 165 -21.09 -2.60 12.98
C PRO A 165 -22.60 -2.40 12.83
N GLU A 166 -23.22 -3.02 11.81
CA GLU A 166 -24.68 -2.96 11.63
C GLU A 166 -25.43 -3.65 12.78
N PHE A 167 -24.96 -4.81 13.23
CA PHE A 167 -25.51 -5.51 14.38
C PHE A 167 -25.45 -4.63 15.65
N ILE A 168 -24.30 -4.00 15.92
CA ILE A 168 -24.14 -3.10 17.07
C ILE A 168 -25.09 -1.90 16.96
N LYS A 169 -25.18 -1.28 15.78
CA LYS A 169 -26.07 -0.13 15.55
C LYS A 169 -27.54 -0.51 15.75
N MET A 170 -27.96 -1.68 15.30
CA MET A 170 -29.36 -2.12 15.34
C MET A 170 -29.79 -2.56 16.74
N TYR A 171 -28.93 -3.28 17.46
CA TYR A 171 -29.29 -3.93 18.72
C TYR A 171 -28.62 -3.33 19.97
N GLY A 172 -27.76 -2.32 19.83
CA GLY A 172 -27.07 -1.69 20.96
C GLY A 172 -28.00 -1.06 22.01
N GLY A 173 -29.22 -0.69 21.60
CA GLY A 173 -30.24 -0.08 22.45
C GLY A 173 -31.07 -1.04 23.32
N LEU A 174 -30.84 -2.36 23.25
CA LEU A 174 -31.57 -3.34 24.06
C LEU A 174 -31.37 -3.13 25.57
N GLY A 175 -32.33 -3.57 26.39
CA GLY A 175 -32.22 -3.58 27.84
C GLY A 175 -31.30 -4.69 28.36
N ASP A 176 -30.80 -4.54 29.59
CA ASP A 176 -29.93 -5.54 30.20
C ASP A 176 -30.67 -6.86 30.44
N GLY A 177 -30.09 -7.98 29.98
CA GLY A 177 -30.72 -9.31 30.05
C GLY A 177 -31.83 -9.54 29.02
N GLU A 178 -32.13 -8.57 28.16
CA GLU A 178 -33.11 -8.73 27.08
C GLU A 178 -32.56 -9.65 25.98
N HIS A 179 -33.36 -10.62 25.54
CA HIS A 179 -33.04 -11.54 24.44
C HIS A 179 -34.16 -11.53 23.41
N LEU A 180 -33.82 -11.41 22.13
CA LEU A 180 -34.79 -11.46 21.03
C LEU A 180 -34.77 -12.83 20.37
N GLU A 181 -35.19 -13.89 21.08
CA GLU A 181 -35.03 -15.28 20.64
C GLU A 181 -35.71 -15.64 19.30
N ASN A 182 -36.70 -14.84 18.89
CA ASN A 182 -37.44 -14.98 17.62
C ASN A 182 -36.74 -14.29 16.43
N GLU A 183 -35.75 -13.44 16.69
CA GLU A 183 -35.00 -12.71 15.66
C GLU A 183 -33.72 -13.47 15.34
N GLU A 184 -33.68 -14.17 14.20
CA GLU A 184 -32.49 -14.89 13.77
C GLU A 184 -31.62 -14.03 12.86
N VAL A 185 -30.34 -13.96 13.17
CA VAL A 185 -29.32 -13.28 12.38
C VAL A 185 -28.10 -14.17 12.17
N GLN A 186 -27.38 -13.91 11.08
CA GLN A 186 -26.13 -14.58 10.76
C GLN A 186 -25.01 -13.55 10.62
N ILE A 187 -24.03 -13.62 11.52
CA ILE A 187 -22.84 -12.75 11.48
C ILE A 187 -21.58 -13.60 11.39
N ALA A 188 -20.49 -13.00 10.93
CA ALA A 188 -19.19 -13.64 10.88
C ALA A 188 -18.10 -12.70 11.41
N GLY A 189 -17.03 -13.28 11.94
CA GLY A 189 -15.92 -12.51 12.47
C GLY A 189 -14.75 -13.37 12.87
N ARG A 190 -13.65 -12.72 13.24
CA ARG A 190 -12.45 -13.38 13.76
C ARG A 190 -12.47 -13.42 15.27
N ILE A 191 -12.26 -14.59 15.85
CA ILE A 191 -12.14 -14.77 17.30
C ILE A 191 -10.90 -14.03 17.80
N SER A 192 -11.08 -13.09 18.71
CA SER A 192 -10.02 -12.34 19.39
C SER A 192 -9.77 -12.82 20.81
N ARG A 193 -10.78 -13.44 21.45
CA ARG A 193 -10.70 -14.05 22.79
C ARG A 193 -11.57 -15.30 22.86
N VAL A 194 -11.10 -16.31 23.60
CA VAL A 194 -11.84 -17.53 23.94
C VAL A 194 -11.87 -17.66 25.46
N SER A 195 -13.03 -17.95 26.04
CA SER A 195 -13.14 -18.27 27.46
C SER A 195 -14.34 -19.18 27.75
N ALA A 196 -14.39 -19.77 28.94
CA ALA A 196 -15.41 -20.73 29.33
C ALA A 196 -15.88 -20.49 30.78
N SER A 197 -17.13 -20.87 31.06
CA SER A 197 -17.66 -20.94 32.43
C SER A 197 -18.39 -22.28 32.59
N GLY A 198 -17.70 -23.26 33.18
CA GLY A 198 -18.17 -24.64 33.22
C GLY A 198 -18.22 -25.30 31.84
N GLN A 199 -18.96 -26.41 31.70
CA GLN A 199 -19.05 -27.16 30.44
C GLN A 199 -20.16 -26.65 29.50
N LYS A 200 -21.15 -25.93 30.02
CA LYS A 200 -22.37 -25.52 29.29
C LYS A 200 -22.38 -24.07 28.80
N LEU A 201 -21.30 -23.33 29.05
CA LEU A 201 -21.20 -21.92 28.66
C LEU A 201 -19.82 -21.60 28.10
N ARG A 202 -19.81 -21.01 26.91
CA ARG A 202 -18.61 -20.60 26.16
C ARG A 202 -18.78 -19.15 25.74
N PHE A 203 -17.71 -18.37 25.89
CA PHE A 203 -17.69 -16.97 25.49
C PHE A 203 -16.58 -16.75 24.46
N TYR A 204 -16.92 -16.03 23.41
CA TYR A 204 -15.97 -15.53 22.43
C TYR A 204 -16.11 -14.03 22.29
N ASP A 205 -15.00 -13.35 22.05
CA ASP A 205 -15.06 -12.00 21.51
C ASP A 205 -14.69 -12.10 20.03
N ILE A 206 -15.60 -11.74 19.14
CA ILE A 206 -15.29 -11.68 17.69
C ILE A 206 -15.13 -10.25 17.23
N ARG A 207 -14.29 -10.06 16.22
CA ARG A 207 -14.02 -8.77 15.60
C ARG A 207 -14.22 -8.79 14.10
N GLY A 208 -14.64 -7.65 13.57
CA GLY A 208 -14.89 -7.40 12.15
C GLY A 208 -15.09 -5.90 11.95
N ASP A 209 -14.53 -5.37 10.87
CA ASP A 209 -14.67 -3.94 10.50
C ASP A 209 -14.28 -2.94 11.59
N GLY A 210 -13.31 -3.29 12.43
CA GLY A 210 -12.81 -2.45 13.54
C GLY A 210 -13.60 -2.57 14.85
N GLU A 211 -14.76 -3.22 14.82
CA GLU A 211 -15.64 -3.37 15.97
C GLU A 211 -15.50 -4.74 16.65
N LYS A 212 -16.00 -4.84 17.88
CA LYS A 212 -16.01 -6.05 18.71
C LYS A 212 -17.43 -6.38 19.15
N ILE A 213 -17.83 -7.64 19.07
CA ILE A 213 -19.05 -8.15 19.69
C ILE A 213 -18.78 -9.42 20.50
N GLN A 214 -19.50 -9.59 21.61
CA GLN A 214 -19.46 -10.82 22.39
C GLN A 214 -20.34 -11.90 21.75
N VAL A 215 -19.89 -13.15 21.85
CA VAL A 215 -20.64 -14.35 21.52
C VAL A 215 -20.83 -15.11 22.83
N MET A 216 -22.08 -15.29 23.25
CA MET A 216 -22.42 -16.03 24.46
C MET A 216 -23.10 -17.34 24.08
N SER A 217 -22.29 -18.40 23.90
CA SER A 217 -22.79 -19.73 23.54
C SER A 217 -23.21 -20.50 24.77
N ASN A 218 -24.52 -20.63 24.96
CA ASN A 218 -25.14 -21.37 26.05
C ASN A 218 -25.73 -22.67 25.50
N PHE A 219 -25.42 -23.79 26.16
CA PHE A 219 -25.94 -25.12 25.80
C PHE A 219 -27.46 -25.14 25.59
N SER A 220 -28.21 -24.34 26.36
CA SER A 220 -29.68 -24.31 26.31
C SER A 220 -30.24 -23.76 24.99
N TYR A 221 -29.45 -22.99 24.23
CA TYR A 221 -29.86 -22.41 22.95
C TYR A 221 -29.23 -23.12 21.74
N HIS A 222 -28.29 -24.04 21.98
CA HIS A 222 -27.55 -24.76 20.96
C HIS A 222 -28.49 -25.72 20.20
N ASP A 223 -28.42 -25.70 18.87
CA ASP A 223 -29.13 -26.63 18.03
C ASP A 223 -28.40 -27.98 18.03
N GLU A 224 -29.03 -29.02 18.56
CA GLU A 224 -28.46 -30.38 18.60
C GLU A 224 -28.08 -30.91 17.20
N LYS A 225 -28.74 -30.41 16.14
CA LYS A 225 -28.41 -30.77 14.75
C LYS A 225 -27.06 -30.21 14.29
N ALA A 226 -26.53 -29.20 14.97
CA ALA A 226 -25.21 -28.62 14.70
C ALA A 226 -24.05 -29.44 15.31
N GLY A 227 -24.35 -30.56 15.97
CA GLY A 227 -23.37 -31.47 16.60
C GLY A 227 -23.30 -31.30 18.12
N ASP A 228 -22.48 -32.11 18.79
CA ASP A 228 -22.30 -32.00 20.24
C ASP A 228 -21.68 -30.65 20.64
N PHE A 229 -22.30 -29.96 21.59
CA PHE A 229 -21.86 -28.63 22.04
C PHE A 229 -20.38 -28.60 22.47
N SER A 230 -19.94 -29.61 23.22
CA SER A 230 -18.56 -29.66 23.70
C SER A 230 -17.60 -29.93 22.55
N GLU A 231 -17.91 -30.87 21.66
CA GLU A 231 -17.08 -31.16 20.47
C GLU A 231 -16.97 -29.92 19.56
N VAL A 232 -18.10 -29.25 19.30
CA VAL A 232 -18.17 -28.04 18.47
C VAL A 232 -17.30 -26.92 19.06
N HIS A 233 -17.37 -26.69 20.36
CA HIS A 233 -16.67 -25.58 20.99
C HIS A 233 -15.20 -25.89 21.35
N ASN A 234 -14.83 -27.16 21.50
CA ASN A 234 -13.46 -27.57 21.83
C ASN A 234 -12.46 -27.41 20.67
N ARG A 235 -12.92 -27.17 19.43
CA ARG A 235 -12.05 -26.94 18.25
C ARG A 235 -11.66 -25.48 18.02
N PHE A 236 -12.46 -24.53 18.50
CA PHE A 236 -12.24 -23.10 18.24
C PHE A 236 -11.07 -22.55 19.04
N ARG A 237 -10.26 -21.72 18.40
CA ARG A 237 -9.12 -21.02 18.99
C ARG A 237 -9.14 -19.55 18.64
N ARG A 238 -8.39 -18.77 19.43
CA ARG A 238 -8.08 -17.37 19.11
C ARG A 238 -7.48 -17.30 17.70
N GLY A 239 -8.00 -16.39 16.89
CA GLY A 239 -7.61 -16.20 15.50
C GLY A 239 -8.52 -16.87 14.47
N ASP A 240 -9.31 -17.87 14.85
CA ASP A 240 -10.21 -18.55 13.90
C ASP A 240 -11.27 -17.57 13.35
N VAL A 241 -11.61 -17.73 12.07
CA VAL A 241 -12.77 -17.07 11.46
C VAL A 241 -13.96 -18.00 11.63
N ILE A 242 -15.03 -17.49 12.23
CA ILE A 242 -16.25 -18.24 12.51
C ILE A 242 -17.49 -17.51 11.96
N GLY A 243 -18.49 -18.31 11.60
CA GLY A 243 -19.84 -17.88 11.28
C GLY A 243 -20.76 -18.28 12.42
N ILE A 244 -21.72 -17.42 12.74
CA ILE A 244 -22.63 -17.61 13.87
C ILE A 244 -24.05 -17.40 13.35
N ARG A 245 -24.91 -18.41 13.50
CA ARG A 245 -26.37 -18.27 13.39
C ARG A 245 -26.94 -18.24 14.79
N GLY A 246 -27.66 -17.18 15.12
CA GLY A 246 -28.17 -16.98 16.47
C GLY A 246 -29.10 -15.78 16.56
N PHE A 247 -29.34 -15.30 17.77
CA PHE A 247 -30.21 -14.16 18.02
C PHE A 247 -29.51 -13.07 18.85
N PRO A 248 -29.91 -11.80 18.71
CA PRO A 248 -29.34 -10.70 19.48
C PRO A 248 -29.88 -10.66 20.91
N GLY A 249 -29.06 -10.15 21.83
CA GLY A 249 -29.47 -9.85 23.19
C GLY A 249 -28.37 -9.17 24.00
N LYS A 250 -28.65 -8.88 25.27
CA LYS A 250 -27.63 -8.45 26.24
C LYS A 250 -27.49 -9.45 27.36
N SER A 251 -26.25 -9.65 27.81
CA SER A 251 -26.02 -10.37 29.05
C SER A 251 -26.66 -9.64 30.24
N LYS A 252 -26.80 -10.32 31.38
CA LYS A 252 -27.24 -9.69 32.64
C LYS A 252 -26.34 -8.55 33.12
N ARG A 253 -25.13 -8.42 32.55
CA ARG A 253 -24.16 -7.35 32.83
C ARG A 253 -24.22 -6.21 31.81
N GLY A 254 -25.19 -6.26 30.89
CA GLY A 254 -25.41 -5.23 29.87
C GLY A 254 -24.51 -5.30 28.63
N GLU A 255 -23.58 -6.27 28.56
CA GLU A 255 -22.76 -6.47 27.36
C GLU A 255 -23.61 -7.04 26.22
N LEU A 256 -23.61 -6.36 25.06
CA LEU A 256 -24.30 -6.79 23.85
C LEU A 256 -23.64 -8.05 23.28
N SER A 257 -24.47 -9.05 23.00
CA SER A 257 -24.02 -10.37 22.57
C SER A 257 -24.89 -10.93 21.48
N ILE A 258 -24.30 -11.77 20.63
CA ILE A 258 -25.06 -12.76 19.87
C ILE A 258 -25.11 -14.06 20.67
N PHE A 259 -26.28 -14.70 20.70
CA PHE A 259 -26.52 -15.99 21.33
C PHE A 259 -26.66 -17.06 20.24
N PRO A 260 -25.62 -17.88 20.00
CA PRO A 260 -25.61 -18.86 18.94
C PRO A 260 -26.64 -19.98 19.14
N ARG A 261 -27.31 -20.33 18.04
CA ARG A 261 -27.90 -21.66 17.83
C ARG A 261 -26.89 -22.58 17.14
N GLU A 262 -26.06 -22.03 16.26
CA GLU A 262 -24.97 -22.74 15.58
C GLU A 262 -23.73 -21.84 15.46
N VAL A 263 -22.55 -22.44 15.65
CA VAL A 263 -21.26 -21.81 15.34
C VAL A 263 -20.49 -22.70 14.37
N THR A 264 -20.14 -22.13 13.23
CA THR A 264 -19.46 -22.82 12.12
C THR A 264 -18.03 -22.30 11.99
N LEU A 265 -17.04 -23.21 11.90
CA LEU A 265 -15.68 -22.84 11.54
C LEU A 265 -15.63 -22.48 10.05
N LEU A 266 -15.13 -21.28 9.72
CA LEU A 266 -15.00 -20.81 8.34
C LEU A 266 -13.57 -20.87 7.84
N SER A 267 -12.62 -20.51 8.70
CA SER A 267 -11.19 -20.65 8.40
C SER A 267 -10.39 -20.71 9.71
N PRO A 268 -9.73 -21.83 10.03
CA PRO A 268 -8.88 -21.93 11.20
C PRO A 268 -7.65 -21.03 11.09
N CYS A 269 -7.23 -20.45 12.21
CA CYS A 269 -5.91 -19.85 12.39
C CYS A 269 -4.96 -20.93 12.89
N LEU A 270 -3.87 -21.13 12.14
CA LEU A 270 -2.90 -22.18 12.41
C LEU A 270 -1.72 -21.68 13.27
N HIS A 271 -1.50 -20.36 13.32
CA HIS A 271 -0.42 -19.76 14.08
C HIS A 271 -0.93 -19.13 15.37
N MET A 272 -0.07 -19.15 16.40
CA MET A 272 -0.34 -18.40 17.62
C MET A 272 -0.25 -16.90 17.32
N LEU A 273 -1.30 -16.16 17.65
CA LEU A 273 -1.33 -14.71 17.45
C LEU A 273 -0.63 -13.98 18.61
N PRO A 274 0.15 -12.91 18.34
CA PRO A 274 0.62 -11.99 19.38
C PRO A 274 -0.56 -11.43 20.18
N GLU A 275 -0.32 -10.99 21.40
CA GLU A 275 -1.34 -10.27 22.19
C GLU A 275 -1.79 -8.98 21.48
N ARG A 276 -2.99 -8.50 21.82
CA ARG A 276 -3.53 -7.29 21.20
C ARG A 276 -2.67 -6.09 21.61
N ASN A 277 -2.40 -5.17 20.68
CA ASN A 277 -1.55 -4.01 20.90
C ASN A 277 -0.11 -4.33 21.37
N SER A 278 0.32 -5.59 21.28
CA SER A 278 1.66 -6.01 21.72
C SER A 278 2.68 -6.01 20.58
N LEU A 279 2.22 -6.04 19.32
CA LEU A 279 3.10 -6.05 18.16
C LEU A 279 3.61 -4.63 17.89
N LYS A 280 4.79 -4.32 18.45
CA LYS A 280 5.46 -3.02 18.31
C LYS A 280 6.62 -3.04 17.31
N ASP A 281 7.19 -4.22 17.06
CA ASP A 281 8.34 -4.39 16.17
C ASP A 281 7.99 -3.98 14.73
N PHE A 282 8.64 -2.92 14.24
CA PHE A 282 8.38 -2.36 12.91
C PHE A 282 8.67 -3.35 11.78
N GLU A 283 9.72 -4.16 11.92
CA GLU A 283 10.12 -5.13 10.90
C GLU A 283 9.02 -6.18 10.69
N VAL A 284 8.47 -6.71 11.78
CA VAL A 284 7.37 -7.68 11.74
C VAL A 284 6.09 -7.02 11.25
N ARG A 285 5.76 -5.81 11.75
CA ARG A 285 4.53 -5.08 11.34
C ARG A 285 4.49 -4.80 9.85
N PHE A 286 5.60 -4.30 9.28
CA PHE A 286 5.66 -3.90 7.88
C PHE A 286 5.73 -5.09 6.92
N ARG A 287 6.37 -6.20 7.32
CA ARG A 287 6.39 -7.44 6.52
C ARG A 287 5.09 -8.24 6.62
N HIS A 288 4.48 -8.27 7.80
CA HIS A 288 3.26 -9.01 8.08
C HIS A 288 2.12 -8.03 8.36
N ARG A 289 1.84 -7.12 7.43
CA ARG A 289 0.79 -6.10 7.60
C ARG A 289 -0.57 -6.67 7.97
N TYR A 290 -0.91 -7.86 7.47
CA TYR A 290 -2.13 -8.57 7.86
C TYR A 290 -2.20 -8.85 9.37
N LEU A 291 -1.06 -9.16 10.00
CA LEU A 291 -0.96 -9.39 11.43
C LEU A 291 -1.08 -8.07 12.19
N ASP A 292 -0.40 -7.02 11.73
CA ASP A 292 -0.50 -5.67 12.28
C ASP A 292 -1.96 -5.18 12.29
N LEU A 293 -2.67 -5.28 11.16
CA LEU A 293 -4.09 -4.94 11.04
C LEU A 293 -5.03 -5.79 11.93
N MET A 294 -4.61 -6.99 12.32
CA MET A 294 -5.39 -7.86 13.20
C MET A 294 -5.24 -7.47 14.68
N VAL A 295 -4.05 -7.01 15.08
CA VAL A 295 -3.69 -6.81 16.50
C VAL A 295 -3.66 -5.34 16.92
N ASN A 296 -3.42 -4.41 15.98
CA ASN A 296 -3.32 -2.97 16.21
C ASN A 296 -4.47 -2.24 15.50
N ASP A 297 -5.41 -1.68 16.28
CA ASP A 297 -6.58 -0.98 15.74
C ASP A 297 -6.19 0.36 15.06
N GLU A 298 -5.14 1.02 15.53
CA GLU A 298 -4.67 2.29 14.97
C GLU A 298 -4.19 2.16 13.53
N THR A 299 -3.50 1.07 13.18
CA THR A 299 -3.07 0.81 11.80
C THR A 299 -4.25 0.88 10.82
N ARG A 300 -5.41 0.32 11.19
CA ARG A 300 -6.61 0.40 10.35
C ARG A 300 -7.09 1.84 10.19
N LYS A 301 -7.10 2.63 11.27
CA LYS A 301 -7.53 4.03 11.24
C LYS A 301 -6.63 4.87 10.33
N THR A 302 -5.31 4.67 10.37
CA THR A 302 -4.35 5.31 9.46
C THR A 302 -4.74 5.10 7.99
N PHE A 303 -5.01 3.86 7.58
CA PHE A 303 -5.38 3.59 6.18
C PHE A 303 -6.78 4.06 5.81
N LEU A 304 -7.70 4.15 6.77
CA LEU A 304 -9.00 4.81 6.55
C LEU A 304 -8.84 6.32 6.35
N ILE A 305 -7.94 6.98 7.10
CA ILE A 305 -7.60 8.39 6.89
C ILE A 305 -6.98 8.57 5.51
N ARG A 306 -6.00 7.75 5.13
CA ARG A 306 -5.41 7.76 3.78
C ARG A 306 -6.47 7.68 2.67
N SER A 307 -7.41 6.74 2.80
CA SER A 307 -8.50 6.58 1.83
C SER A 307 -9.40 7.82 1.78
N ARG A 308 -9.70 8.43 2.93
CA ARG A 308 -10.48 9.67 3.00
C ARG A 308 -9.75 10.86 2.37
N ILE A 309 -8.43 10.99 2.55
CA ILE A 309 -7.59 12.01 1.90
C ILE A 309 -7.71 11.91 0.39
N VAL A 310 -7.50 10.72 -0.18
CA VAL A 310 -7.59 10.48 -1.63
C VAL A 310 -9.00 10.80 -2.15
N ASN A 311 -10.04 10.36 -1.44
CA ASN A 311 -11.43 10.64 -1.82
C ASN A 311 -11.78 12.13 -1.74
N TYR A 312 -11.23 12.84 -0.75
CA TYR A 312 -11.41 14.28 -0.60
C TYR A 312 -10.76 15.04 -1.76
N LEU A 313 -9.49 14.73 -2.07
CA LEU A 313 -8.75 15.30 -3.20
C LEU A 313 -9.52 15.14 -4.51
N ARG A 314 -9.95 13.91 -4.82
CA ARG A 314 -10.70 13.61 -6.05
C ARG A 314 -11.96 14.47 -6.15
N ARG A 315 -12.79 14.47 -5.11
CA ARG A 315 -14.05 15.26 -5.11
C ARG A 315 -13.78 16.76 -5.20
N PHE A 316 -12.78 17.26 -4.47
CA PHE A 316 -12.43 18.69 -4.48
C PHE A 316 -12.09 19.19 -5.89
N LEU A 317 -11.36 18.38 -6.66
CA LEU A 317 -10.97 18.66 -8.05
C LEU A 317 -12.16 18.48 -9.02
N GLU A 318 -12.91 17.37 -8.91
CA GLU A 318 -14.10 17.10 -9.74
C GLU A 318 -15.18 18.19 -9.59
N ASP A 319 -15.45 18.64 -8.36
CA ASP A 319 -16.40 19.73 -8.07
C ASP A 319 -15.98 21.06 -8.71
N ARG A 320 -14.70 21.19 -9.10
CA ARG A 320 -14.12 22.35 -9.80
C ARG A 320 -13.89 22.09 -11.29
N GLY A 321 -14.48 21.03 -11.84
CA GLY A 321 -14.48 20.74 -13.27
C GLY A 321 -13.16 20.17 -13.80
N PHE A 322 -12.29 19.66 -12.93
CA PHE A 322 -11.14 18.88 -13.38
C PHE A 322 -11.57 17.48 -13.82
N VAL A 323 -10.88 16.95 -14.82
CA VAL A 323 -11.11 15.60 -15.36
C VAL A 323 -9.99 14.67 -14.88
N GLU A 324 -10.35 13.57 -14.20
CA GLU A 324 -9.39 12.52 -13.84
C GLU A 324 -8.97 11.77 -15.11
N VAL A 325 -7.66 11.63 -15.32
CA VAL A 325 -7.06 10.94 -16.46
C VAL A 325 -6.00 9.94 -16.00
N GLU A 326 -5.59 9.03 -16.88
CA GLU A 326 -4.47 8.11 -16.66
C GLU A 326 -3.44 8.28 -17.78
N THR A 327 -2.19 8.59 -17.42
CA THR A 327 -1.08 8.66 -18.38
C THR A 327 -0.14 7.45 -18.26
N PRO A 328 0.72 7.19 -19.27
CA PRO A 328 1.63 6.06 -19.23
C PRO A 328 2.54 6.05 -17.99
N MET A 329 2.69 4.87 -17.38
CA MET A 329 3.67 4.63 -16.30
C MET A 329 5.02 4.12 -16.82
N MET A 330 5.09 3.67 -18.07
CA MET A 330 6.30 3.19 -18.73
C MET A 330 6.58 4.07 -19.95
N ASN A 331 7.71 4.76 -19.94
CA ASN A 331 8.05 5.78 -20.94
C ASN A 331 9.38 5.45 -21.61
N VAL A 332 9.56 5.88 -22.86
CA VAL A 332 10.87 5.80 -23.54
C VAL A 332 11.88 6.74 -22.87
N ILE A 333 11.41 7.89 -22.39
CA ILE A 333 12.18 8.90 -21.66
C ILE A 333 11.44 9.20 -20.36
N ALA A 334 12.14 9.14 -19.22
CA ALA A 334 11.60 9.61 -17.96
C ALA A 334 11.83 11.12 -17.83
N GLY A 335 10.75 11.88 -17.59
CA GLY A 335 10.76 13.34 -17.43
C GLY A 335 9.70 13.82 -16.45
N GLY A 336 9.57 15.13 -16.27
CA GLY A 336 8.62 15.76 -15.33
C GLY A 336 9.13 15.89 -13.89
N ALA A 337 10.35 15.44 -13.59
CA ALA A 337 11.02 15.68 -12.31
C ALA A 337 12.53 15.50 -12.47
N ALA A 338 13.32 15.95 -11.51
CA ALA A 338 14.73 15.57 -11.38
C ALA A 338 14.82 14.36 -10.42
N ALA A 339 14.97 13.17 -10.98
CA ALA A 339 15.02 11.92 -10.21
C ALA A 339 15.61 10.79 -11.06
N ARG A 340 16.29 9.85 -10.41
CA ARG A 340 16.81 8.66 -11.09
C ARG A 340 15.67 7.66 -11.38
N PRO A 341 15.42 7.27 -12.65
CA PRO A 341 14.32 6.36 -12.97
C PRO A 341 14.67 4.89 -12.74
N PHE A 342 13.65 4.04 -12.56
CA PHE A 342 13.78 2.60 -12.75
C PHE A 342 13.77 2.26 -14.24
N LYS A 343 14.59 1.30 -14.65
CA LYS A 343 14.68 0.80 -16.03
C LYS A 343 14.12 -0.63 -16.12
N THR A 344 13.40 -0.92 -17.20
CA THR A 344 12.86 -2.24 -17.54
C THR A 344 12.93 -2.45 -19.06
N HIS A 345 12.50 -3.62 -19.55
CA HIS A 345 12.62 -4.00 -20.94
C HIS A 345 11.32 -4.64 -21.46
N HIS A 346 10.88 -4.23 -22.65
CA HIS A 346 9.68 -4.78 -23.30
C HIS A 346 10.07 -5.81 -24.37
N ASN A 347 9.95 -7.10 -24.04
CA ASN A 347 10.47 -8.21 -24.86
C ASN A 347 9.99 -8.22 -26.33
N ASP A 348 8.70 -7.94 -26.58
CA ASP A 348 8.14 -8.05 -27.94
C ASP A 348 8.50 -6.86 -28.85
N LEU A 349 8.79 -5.70 -28.23
CA LEU A 349 9.19 -4.48 -28.95
C LEU A 349 10.70 -4.29 -28.94
N ASP A 350 11.43 -5.17 -28.24
CA ASP A 350 12.88 -5.15 -28.04
C ASP A 350 13.40 -3.75 -27.69
N MET A 351 12.77 -3.11 -26.70
CA MET A 351 13.10 -1.75 -26.30
C MET A 351 13.12 -1.58 -24.79
N ASP A 352 14.02 -0.70 -24.35
CA ASP A 352 14.09 -0.29 -22.96
C ASP A 352 13.00 0.75 -22.65
N LEU A 353 12.42 0.61 -21.46
CA LEU A 353 11.43 1.53 -20.92
C LEU A 353 11.86 1.96 -19.52
N TYR A 354 11.38 3.12 -19.11
CA TYR A 354 11.61 3.70 -17.80
C TYR A 354 10.29 3.87 -17.08
N MET A 355 10.26 3.50 -15.80
CA MET A 355 9.10 3.81 -14.96
C MET A 355 9.03 5.31 -14.73
N ARG A 356 7.83 5.89 -14.82
CA ARG A 356 7.65 7.35 -14.69
C ARG A 356 8.10 7.87 -13.33
N ILE A 357 8.73 9.04 -13.35
CA ILE A 357 9.09 9.82 -12.15
C ILE A 357 8.04 10.89 -11.82
N ALA A 358 7.28 11.33 -12.83
CA ALA A 358 6.09 12.18 -12.75
C ALA A 358 5.24 12.06 -14.05
N PRO A 359 3.92 12.30 -14.01
CA PRO A 359 3.05 12.39 -15.19
C PRO A 359 3.05 13.76 -15.90
N GLU A 360 3.64 14.81 -15.30
CA GLU A 360 3.67 16.20 -15.76
C GLU A 360 3.66 16.43 -17.29
N LEU A 361 4.63 15.86 -18.02
CA LEU A 361 4.77 16.14 -19.46
C LEU A 361 3.53 15.69 -20.25
N PHE A 362 2.93 14.57 -19.88
CA PHE A 362 1.71 14.06 -20.52
C PHE A 362 0.50 14.93 -20.18
N LEU A 363 0.37 15.36 -18.92
CA LEU A 363 -0.75 16.19 -18.50
C LEU A 363 -0.73 17.54 -19.22
N LYS A 364 0.44 18.15 -19.42
CA LYS A 364 0.60 19.34 -20.28
C LYS A 364 0.22 19.10 -21.73
N MET A 365 0.57 17.95 -22.30
CA MET A 365 0.14 17.60 -23.67
C MET A 365 -1.40 17.45 -23.77
N LEU A 366 -2.09 17.03 -22.72
CA LEU A 366 -3.55 17.04 -22.68
C LEU A 366 -4.13 18.46 -22.63
N ILE A 367 -3.47 19.39 -21.92
CA ILE A 367 -3.84 20.81 -21.97
C ILE A 367 -3.69 21.35 -23.40
N VAL A 368 -2.59 21.05 -24.08
CA VAL A 368 -2.41 21.40 -25.52
C VAL A 368 -3.56 20.82 -26.37
N GLY A 369 -4.00 19.60 -26.04
CA GLY A 369 -5.15 18.95 -26.66
C GLY A 369 -6.52 19.58 -26.36
N GLY A 370 -6.58 20.63 -25.52
CA GLY A 370 -7.80 21.37 -25.19
C GLY A 370 -8.54 20.87 -23.94
N MET A 371 -7.93 20.00 -23.13
CA MET A 371 -8.49 19.60 -21.83
C MET A 371 -8.04 20.58 -20.76
N ASP A 372 -8.68 21.74 -20.63
CA ASP A 372 -8.22 22.87 -19.80
C ASP A 372 -7.99 22.57 -18.30
N ARG A 373 -8.55 21.48 -17.77
CA ARG A 373 -8.38 21.06 -16.37
C ARG A 373 -8.28 19.54 -16.27
N VAL A 374 -7.09 19.03 -16.02
CA VAL A 374 -6.84 17.58 -15.86
C VAL A 374 -6.12 17.29 -14.56
N PHE A 375 -6.34 16.11 -14.00
CA PHE A 375 -5.55 15.61 -12.88
C PHE A 375 -5.36 14.11 -12.94
N GLU A 376 -4.32 13.62 -12.29
CA GLU A 376 -4.08 12.20 -12.07
C GLU A 376 -3.65 11.95 -10.62
N ILE A 377 -4.27 10.95 -9.98
CA ILE A 377 -3.81 10.40 -8.70
C ILE A 377 -3.19 9.04 -8.99
N GLY A 378 -1.86 8.94 -8.91
CA GLY A 378 -1.16 7.75 -9.35
C GLY A 378 0.18 7.50 -8.67
N LYS A 379 0.78 6.35 -8.99
CA LYS A 379 2.12 6.00 -8.53
C LYS A 379 3.20 6.68 -9.35
N ASN A 380 4.25 7.14 -8.67
CA ASN A 380 5.52 7.57 -9.22
C ASN A 380 6.63 6.67 -8.68
N PHE A 381 7.70 6.49 -9.46
CA PHE A 381 8.77 5.55 -9.16
C PHE A 381 10.13 6.25 -9.25
N ARG A 382 10.87 6.30 -8.13
CA ARG A 382 12.19 6.92 -8.05
C ARG A 382 13.20 5.94 -7.47
N ASN A 383 14.28 5.70 -8.19
CA ASN A 383 15.34 4.76 -7.84
C ASN A 383 16.38 5.45 -6.95
N GLU A 384 15.92 5.84 -5.77
CA GLU A 384 16.65 6.64 -4.77
C GLU A 384 16.75 5.87 -3.44
N GLY A 385 17.35 6.50 -2.42
CA GLY A 385 17.43 5.95 -1.07
C GLY A 385 16.06 5.78 -0.41
N ILE A 386 15.98 4.88 0.57
CA ILE A 386 14.80 4.69 1.43
C ILE A 386 15.11 5.31 2.79
N ASP A 387 14.26 6.22 3.25
CA ASP A 387 14.39 6.86 4.56
C ASP A 387 13.01 7.04 5.25
N MET A 388 12.90 7.98 6.18
CA MET A 388 11.66 8.25 6.92
C MET A 388 10.56 8.88 6.06
N THR A 389 10.90 9.49 4.92
CA THR A 389 9.99 10.25 4.05
C THR A 389 10.04 9.82 2.58
N HIS A 390 10.92 8.88 2.22
CA HIS A 390 11.11 8.38 0.86
C HIS A 390 10.87 6.87 0.78
N ASN A 391 10.03 6.46 -0.16
CA ASN A 391 9.82 5.07 -0.56
C ASN A 391 9.93 4.99 -2.10
N PRO A 392 10.51 3.92 -2.68
CA PRO A 392 10.84 3.90 -4.11
C PRO A 392 9.63 3.99 -5.05
N GLU A 393 8.46 3.58 -4.56
CA GLU A 393 7.17 3.90 -5.16
C GLU A 393 6.34 4.74 -4.17
N PHE A 394 5.77 5.84 -4.63
CA PHE A 394 4.93 6.72 -3.81
C PHE A 394 3.75 7.23 -4.64
N THR A 395 2.74 7.77 -3.97
CA THR A 395 1.52 8.27 -4.60
C THR A 395 1.53 9.78 -4.60
N ALA A 396 1.32 10.37 -5.77
CA ALA A 396 1.12 11.80 -5.92
C ALA A 396 -0.24 12.09 -6.58
N CYS A 397 -0.76 13.28 -6.31
CA CYS A 397 -1.82 13.88 -7.11
C CYS A 397 -1.18 15.05 -7.87
N GLU A 398 -1.26 15.02 -9.20
CA GLU A 398 -0.84 16.14 -10.04
C GLU A 398 -2.03 16.66 -10.82
N PHE A 399 -2.18 17.98 -10.91
CA PHE A 399 -3.21 18.62 -11.73
C PHE A 399 -2.63 19.78 -12.52
N TYR A 400 -3.27 20.06 -13.67
CA TYR A 400 -2.92 21.16 -14.57
C TYR A 400 -4.17 21.95 -14.89
N TRP A 401 -4.06 23.27 -14.77
CA TRP A 401 -5.18 24.20 -14.90
C TRP A 401 -4.80 25.33 -15.88
N ALA A 402 -5.36 25.27 -17.09
CA ALA A 402 -5.23 26.31 -18.08
C ALA A 402 -5.79 27.64 -17.56
N TYR A 403 -5.10 28.71 -17.95
CA TYR A 403 -5.33 30.12 -17.59
C TYR A 403 -5.09 30.48 -16.12
N ALA A 404 -4.56 29.56 -15.31
CA ALA A 404 -4.11 29.84 -13.95
C ALA A 404 -2.61 30.18 -13.90
N ASP A 405 -2.21 30.95 -12.89
CA ASP A 405 -0.81 31.16 -12.52
C ASP A 405 -0.51 30.65 -11.09
N TYR A 406 0.75 30.69 -10.68
CA TYR A 406 1.16 30.21 -9.34
C TYR A 406 0.47 30.92 -8.16
N ASN A 407 -0.06 32.14 -8.33
CA ASN A 407 -0.85 32.82 -7.29
C ASN A 407 -2.23 32.17 -7.12
N ASP A 408 -2.87 31.83 -8.23
CA ASP A 408 -4.14 31.07 -8.21
C ASP A 408 -3.91 29.73 -7.51
N LEU A 409 -2.80 29.05 -7.84
CA LEU A 409 -2.42 27.78 -7.25
C LEU A 409 -2.12 27.88 -5.74
N MET A 410 -1.50 28.97 -5.25
CA MET A 410 -1.30 29.17 -3.81
C MET A 410 -2.64 29.30 -3.08
N ASN A 411 -3.57 30.11 -3.60
CA ASN A 411 -4.91 30.27 -3.02
C ASN A 411 -5.69 28.94 -3.05
N PHE A 412 -5.59 28.21 -4.16
CA PHE A 412 -6.20 26.88 -4.32
C PHE A 412 -5.63 25.87 -3.32
N THR A 413 -4.32 25.91 -3.07
CA THR A 413 -3.63 25.03 -2.12
C THR A 413 -4.05 25.33 -0.68
N GLU A 414 -4.14 26.61 -0.30
CA GLU A 414 -4.64 27.02 1.02
C GLU A 414 -6.06 26.50 1.25
N GLU A 415 -6.96 26.69 0.27
CA GLU A 415 -8.33 26.19 0.34
C GLU A 415 -8.35 24.66 0.47
N LEU A 416 -7.68 23.95 -0.42
CA LEU A 416 -7.66 22.49 -0.46
C LEU A 416 -7.14 21.87 0.84
N VAL A 417 -5.96 22.31 1.31
CA VAL A 417 -5.31 21.71 2.47
C VAL A 417 -6.08 22.04 3.75
N SER A 418 -6.46 23.30 3.96
CA SER A 418 -7.17 23.71 5.18
C SER A 418 -8.55 23.07 5.28
N SER A 419 -9.31 23.04 4.19
CA SER A 419 -10.65 22.45 4.16
C SER A 419 -10.62 20.92 4.30
N MET A 420 -9.59 20.25 3.80
CA MET A 420 -9.36 18.82 4.03
C MET A 420 -9.11 18.50 5.51
N VAL A 421 -8.24 19.27 6.17
CA VAL A 421 -7.94 19.11 7.60
C VAL A 421 -9.21 19.29 8.43
N MET A 422 -9.98 20.35 8.14
CA MET A 422 -11.28 20.59 8.77
C MET A 422 -12.27 19.44 8.54
N ALA A 423 -12.35 18.90 7.33
CA ALA A 423 -13.26 17.80 7.01
C ALA A 423 -12.88 16.47 7.70
N LEU A 424 -11.58 16.23 7.91
CA LEU A 424 -11.08 15.01 8.55
C LEU A 424 -11.11 15.07 10.08
N HIS A 425 -10.80 16.23 10.66
CA HIS A 425 -10.56 16.38 12.09
C HIS A 425 -11.56 17.30 12.81
N GLY A 426 -12.38 18.05 12.08
CA GLY A 426 -13.34 19.01 12.65
C GLY A 426 -12.72 20.29 13.22
N THR A 427 -11.43 20.53 12.94
CA THR A 427 -10.63 21.67 13.42
C THR A 427 -9.49 21.92 12.43
N TYR A 428 -8.92 23.13 12.41
CA TYR A 428 -7.69 23.44 11.67
C TYR A 428 -6.41 23.11 12.45
N GLN A 429 -6.53 22.78 13.73
CA GLN A 429 -5.40 22.53 14.62
C GLN A 429 -5.37 21.06 15.04
N ILE A 430 -4.28 20.37 14.72
CA ILE A 430 -4.09 18.95 15.06
C ILE A 430 -2.81 18.76 15.88
N GLN A 431 -2.75 17.68 16.66
CA GLN A 431 -1.54 17.29 17.39
C GLN A 431 -0.70 16.36 16.52
N PHE A 432 0.62 16.53 16.58
CA PHE A 432 1.59 15.72 15.86
C PHE A 432 2.80 15.40 16.73
N HIS A 433 3.31 14.18 16.67
CA HIS A 433 4.45 13.70 17.44
C HIS A 433 5.67 13.48 16.52
N PRO A 434 6.55 14.50 16.34
CA PRO A 434 7.69 14.39 15.43
C PRO A 434 8.67 13.28 15.79
N ASP A 435 8.91 13.10 17.08
CA ASP A 435 9.83 12.09 17.60
C ASP A 435 9.12 10.73 17.85
N GLY A 436 7.88 10.60 17.36
CA GLY A 436 7.08 9.40 17.41
C GLY A 436 6.19 9.28 18.65
N PRO A 437 5.38 8.22 18.74
CA PRO A 437 4.36 8.06 19.78
C PRO A 437 4.95 8.11 21.20
N GLY A 438 4.40 8.96 22.06
CA GLY A 438 4.84 9.14 23.45
C GLY A 438 5.89 10.22 23.68
N SER A 439 6.33 10.92 22.63
CA SER A 439 7.06 12.18 22.73
C SER A 439 6.11 13.35 23.04
N GLU A 440 6.66 14.55 23.26
CA GLU A 440 5.84 15.75 23.43
C GLU A 440 5.19 16.13 22.08
N PRO A 441 3.86 16.31 22.03
CA PRO A 441 3.19 16.72 20.80
C PRO A 441 3.48 18.18 20.47
N VAL A 442 3.48 18.47 19.17
CA VAL A 442 3.41 19.84 18.65
C VAL A 442 2.03 20.07 18.04
N THR A 443 1.49 21.28 18.20
CA THR A 443 0.25 21.67 17.53
C THR A 443 0.57 22.19 16.14
N LEU A 444 0.05 21.52 15.12
CA LEU A 444 0.10 21.96 13.72
C LEU A 444 -1.16 22.78 13.43
N ASP A 445 -0.98 24.00 12.93
CA ASP A 445 -2.07 24.94 12.63
C ASP A 445 -2.18 25.19 11.13
N PHE A 446 -3.27 24.70 10.53
CA PHE A 446 -3.60 24.80 9.11
C PHE A 446 -4.56 25.96 8.80
N THR A 447 -4.69 26.95 9.70
CA THR A 447 -5.53 28.12 9.46
C THR A 447 -4.89 29.02 8.37
N PRO A 448 -5.56 29.28 7.25
CA PRO A 448 -5.05 30.19 6.21
C PRO A 448 -5.14 31.67 6.64
N PRO A 449 -4.38 32.59 6.03
CA PRO A 449 -3.42 32.36 4.95
C PRO A 449 -2.09 31.79 5.45
N PHE A 450 -1.39 31.05 4.60
CA PHE A 450 -0.06 30.50 4.88
C PHE A 450 1.02 31.54 4.60
N ALA A 451 2.11 31.49 5.36
CA ALA A 451 3.22 32.41 5.17
C ALA A 451 3.90 32.15 3.80
N ARG A 452 4.41 33.21 3.16
CA ARG A 452 5.09 33.14 1.87
C ARG A 452 6.50 33.72 2.04
N LEU A 453 7.51 32.91 1.78
CA LEU A 453 8.93 33.26 1.88
C LEU A 453 9.56 33.13 0.49
N SER A 454 10.21 34.18 0.00
CA SER A 454 11.01 34.07 -1.23
C SER A 454 12.31 33.33 -0.92
N MET A 455 12.62 32.25 -1.65
CA MET A 455 13.74 31.36 -1.34
C MET A 455 15.06 32.12 -1.20
N VAL A 456 15.42 32.89 -2.23
CA VAL A 456 16.73 33.56 -2.27
C VAL A 456 16.80 34.74 -1.30
N GLU A 457 15.75 35.55 -1.24
CA GLU A 457 15.70 36.70 -0.33
C GLU A 457 15.73 36.25 1.14
N GLU A 458 15.07 35.14 1.47
CA GLU A 458 15.06 34.62 2.83
C GLU A 458 16.40 33.95 3.20
N ILE A 459 17.08 33.26 2.28
CA ILE A 459 18.46 32.79 2.48
C ILE A 459 19.38 33.99 2.79
N GLU A 460 19.36 35.03 1.95
CA GLU A 460 20.18 36.23 2.11
C GLU A 460 19.92 36.91 3.46
N LYS A 461 18.64 37.05 3.83
CA LYS A 461 18.22 37.65 5.10
C LYS A 461 18.67 36.85 6.32
N GLN A 462 18.48 35.52 6.33
CA GLN A 462 18.84 34.67 7.47
C GLN A 462 20.35 34.48 7.61
N ALA A 463 21.07 34.40 6.49
CA ALA A 463 22.52 34.31 6.48
C ALA A 463 23.20 35.67 6.73
N GLY A 464 22.48 36.79 6.56
CA GLY A 464 23.02 38.15 6.70
C GLY A 464 24.02 38.51 5.59
N VAL A 465 23.78 38.00 4.37
CA VAL A 465 24.66 38.16 3.19
C VAL A 465 23.83 38.44 1.94
N THR A 466 24.48 38.86 0.86
CA THR A 466 23.88 38.96 -0.47
C THR A 466 24.58 37.97 -1.39
N LEU A 467 23.83 37.11 -2.09
CA LEU A 467 24.42 36.14 -3.01
C LEU A 467 24.89 36.85 -4.29
N PRO A 468 26.13 36.58 -4.76
CA PRO A 468 26.60 37.08 -6.05
C PRO A 468 25.67 36.67 -7.20
N ARG A 469 25.67 37.47 -8.27
CA ARG A 469 24.90 37.19 -9.50
C ARG A 469 25.84 37.04 -10.70
N PRO A 470 25.51 36.19 -11.68
CA PRO A 470 24.33 35.32 -11.73
C PRO A 470 24.45 34.14 -10.73
N LEU A 471 23.32 33.56 -10.33
CA LEU A 471 23.25 32.52 -9.31
C LEU A 471 23.99 31.22 -9.70
N ASP A 472 24.16 30.97 -11.00
CA ASP A 472 24.95 29.87 -11.54
C ASP A 472 26.41 30.23 -11.85
N GLY A 473 26.82 31.48 -11.59
CA GLY A 473 28.19 31.92 -11.80
C GLY A 473 29.18 31.26 -10.84
N ASP A 474 30.41 31.03 -11.31
CA ASP A 474 31.48 30.40 -10.53
C ASP A 474 31.74 31.12 -9.18
N GLU A 475 31.63 32.45 -9.16
CA GLU A 475 31.74 33.27 -7.95
C GLU A 475 30.64 32.95 -6.93
N CYS A 476 29.38 32.86 -7.39
CA CYS A 476 28.25 32.51 -6.52
C CYS A 476 28.37 31.07 -6.00
N ILE A 477 28.80 30.14 -6.86
CA ILE A 477 29.04 28.74 -6.47
C ILE A 477 30.12 28.65 -5.39
N ALA A 478 31.24 29.36 -5.54
CA ALA A 478 32.29 29.41 -4.53
C ALA A 478 31.77 30.01 -3.22
N PHE A 479 31.02 31.11 -3.30
CA PHE A 479 30.42 31.76 -2.14
C PHE A 479 29.45 30.84 -1.38
N MET A 480 28.56 30.14 -2.09
CA MET A 480 27.62 29.20 -1.48
C MET A 480 28.33 28.01 -0.81
N LYS A 481 29.42 27.50 -1.40
CA LYS A 481 30.25 26.46 -0.77
C LYS A 481 30.85 26.93 0.54
N GLU A 482 31.44 28.12 0.56
CA GLU A 482 32.01 28.70 1.79
C GLU A 482 30.94 28.91 2.85
N LEU A 483 29.75 29.37 2.45
CA LEU A 483 28.62 29.55 3.35
C LEU A 483 28.18 28.21 3.96
N LEU A 484 27.99 27.16 3.17
CA LEU A 484 27.64 25.83 3.69
C LEU A 484 28.71 25.27 4.64
N ILE A 485 29.99 25.37 4.28
CA ILE A 485 31.12 24.94 5.14
C ILE A 485 31.10 25.70 6.47
N LYS A 486 30.87 27.01 6.45
CA LYS A 486 30.78 27.85 7.64
C LYS A 486 29.63 27.41 8.56
N ASN A 487 28.51 26.97 7.99
CA ASN A 487 27.35 26.46 8.73
C ASN A 487 27.46 24.97 9.07
N LYS A 488 28.57 24.30 8.70
CA LYS A 488 28.79 22.86 8.93
C LYS A 488 27.75 21.97 8.25
N VAL A 489 27.25 22.41 7.10
CA VAL A 489 26.39 21.62 6.22
C VAL A 489 27.28 20.89 5.22
N ASP A 490 27.06 19.59 5.04
CA ASP A 490 27.82 18.79 4.10
C ASP A 490 27.59 19.28 2.66
N LEU A 491 28.66 19.36 1.88
CA LEU A 491 28.56 19.80 0.49
C LEU A 491 27.93 18.69 -0.37
N PRO A 492 26.87 19.02 -1.13
CA PRO A 492 26.27 18.06 -2.05
C PRO A 492 27.25 17.68 -3.16
N GLN A 493 27.11 16.46 -3.68
CA GLN A 493 27.93 15.92 -4.77
C GLN A 493 27.04 15.49 -5.94
N PRO A 494 27.22 16.02 -7.16
CA PRO A 494 28.11 17.13 -7.51
C PRO A 494 27.64 18.48 -6.91
N ALA A 495 28.59 19.36 -6.58
CA ALA A 495 28.31 20.67 -5.99
C ALA A 495 27.87 21.71 -7.05
N THR A 496 26.76 21.42 -7.73
CA THR A 496 26.11 22.31 -8.72
C THR A 496 25.40 23.46 -8.00
N SER A 497 25.18 24.59 -8.70
CA SER A 497 24.48 25.73 -8.09
C SER A 497 23.10 25.35 -7.54
N ALA A 498 22.31 24.55 -8.29
CA ALA A 498 21.01 24.07 -7.84
C ALA A 498 21.08 23.26 -6.54
N LYS A 499 22.01 22.31 -6.42
CA LYS A 499 22.18 21.48 -5.21
C LYS A 499 22.69 22.30 -4.01
N LEU A 500 23.53 23.31 -4.26
CA LEU A 500 24.00 24.23 -3.21
C LEU A 500 22.88 25.13 -2.68
N LEU A 501 22.04 25.66 -3.57
CA LEU A 501 20.86 26.44 -3.20
C LEU A 501 19.83 25.62 -2.42
N ASP A 502 19.60 24.37 -2.85
CA ASP A 502 18.75 23.41 -2.14
C ASP A 502 19.25 23.17 -0.70
N ALA A 503 20.55 22.90 -0.53
CA ALA A 503 21.15 22.74 0.80
C ALA A 503 21.05 24.00 1.67
N LEU A 504 21.23 25.19 1.09
CA LEU A 504 21.04 26.46 1.80
C LEU A 504 19.57 26.71 2.18
N CYS A 505 18.63 26.34 1.30
CA CYS A 505 17.21 26.43 1.56
C CYS A 505 16.81 25.53 2.73
N GLY A 506 17.29 24.29 2.76
CA GLY A 506 17.09 23.36 3.88
C GLY A 506 17.55 23.92 5.21
N GLU A 507 18.75 24.52 5.25
CA GLU A 507 19.33 25.09 6.46
C GLU A 507 18.61 26.36 6.93
N TYR A 508 18.28 27.29 6.02
CA TYR A 508 17.84 28.64 6.38
C TYR A 508 16.33 28.90 6.26
N VAL A 509 15.64 28.18 5.38
CA VAL A 509 14.25 28.49 4.99
C VAL A 509 13.29 27.39 5.41
N GLU A 510 13.55 26.13 5.03
CA GLU A 510 12.68 24.99 5.36
C GLU A 510 12.51 24.80 6.87
N CYS A 511 13.58 25.08 7.64
CA CYS A 511 13.61 25.00 9.09
C CYS A 511 12.65 25.99 9.80
N GLN A 512 12.13 26.99 9.07
CA GLN A 512 11.15 27.95 9.56
C GLN A 512 9.72 27.41 9.50
N ALA A 513 9.44 26.44 8.62
CA ALA A 513 8.13 25.81 8.46
C ALA A 513 7.87 24.77 9.57
N ARG A 514 7.87 25.19 10.84
CA ARG A 514 7.75 24.28 11.99
C ARG A 514 6.30 23.85 12.23
N THR A 515 5.45 24.76 12.69
CA THR A 515 4.10 24.40 13.16
C THR A 515 2.98 24.82 12.23
N LYS A 516 3.29 25.56 11.16
CA LYS A 516 2.33 26.02 10.16
C LYS A 516 2.82 25.67 8.77
N PRO A 517 1.91 25.42 7.80
CA PRO A 517 2.30 25.35 6.41
C PRO A 517 2.89 26.68 5.94
N VAL A 518 4.00 26.62 5.20
CA VAL A 518 4.70 27.78 4.65
C VAL A 518 4.99 27.54 3.18
N PHE A 519 4.65 28.50 2.33
CA PHE A 519 5.08 28.54 0.95
C PHE A 519 6.50 29.09 0.86
N ILE A 520 7.43 28.29 0.33
CA ILE A 520 8.71 28.77 -0.19
C ILE A 520 8.48 29.07 -1.67
N THR A 521 8.81 30.27 -2.11
CA THR A 521 8.40 30.82 -3.41
C THR A 521 9.59 31.36 -4.19
N GLU A 522 9.37 31.63 -5.48
CA GLU A 522 10.32 32.33 -6.36
C GLU A 522 11.65 31.60 -6.52
N HIS A 523 11.61 30.27 -6.65
CA HIS A 523 12.79 29.45 -6.88
C HIS A 523 13.58 29.89 -8.12
N PRO A 524 14.92 29.83 -8.10
CA PRO A 524 15.74 30.09 -9.27
C PRO A 524 15.43 29.19 -10.47
N GLN A 525 15.57 29.72 -11.70
CA GLN A 525 15.33 28.99 -12.95
C GLN A 525 16.22 27.76 -13.09
N ILE A 526 17.44 27.83 -12.59
CA ILE A 526 18.42 26.73 -12.58
C ILE A 526 17.97 25.52 -11.76
N MET A 527 17.02 25.69 -10.83
CA MET A 527 16.40 24.61 -10.06
C MET A 527 15.06 24.14 -10.66
N SER A 528 14.56 24.86 -11.67
CA SER A 528 13.15 24.80 -12.08
C SER A 528 13.02 24.77 -13.61
N PRO A 529 13.53 23.73 -14.29
CA PRO A 529 13.66 23.68 -15.76
C PRO A 529 12.33 23.63 -16.53
N LEU A 530 11.21 23.41 -15.82
CA LEU A 530 9.85 23.34 -16.37
C LEU A 530 8.97 24.50 -15.89
N ALA A 531 9.47 25.32 -14.95
CA ALA A 531 8.75 26.47 -14.43
C ALA A 531 9.03 27.71 -15.27
N LYS A 532 8.01 28.55 -15.46
CA LYS A 532 8.11 29.79 -16.22
C LYS A 532 8.92 30.83 -15.45
N TRP A 533 9.75 31.59 -16.16
CA TRP A 533 10.51 32.69 -15.58
C TRP A 533 9.60 33.69 -14.88
N HIS A 534 10.11 34.30 -13.81
CA HIS A 534 9.36 35.25 -13.02
C HIS A 534 9.10 36.53 -13.83
N ARG A 535 7.86 37.05 -13.78
CA ARG A 535 7.45 38.22 -14.58
C ARG A 535 8.21 39.52 -14.28
N SER A 536 8.80 39.64 -13.08
CA SER A 536 9.46 40.88 -12.62
C SER A 536 10.84 40.69 -11.95
N LYS A 537 11.28 39.45 -11.73
CA LYS A 537 12.52 39.14 -10.99
C LYS A 537 13.41 38.25 -11.86
N PRO A 538 14.43 38.81 -12.55
CA PRO A 538 15.33 38.02 -13.38
C PRO A 538 15.95 36.85 -12.62
N GLU A 539 16.30 35.77 -13.33
CA GLU A 539 16.87 34.52 -12.79
C GLU A 539 15.93 33.65 -11.94
N LEU A 540 14.77 34.17 -11.50
CA LEU A 540 13.78 33.44 -10.70
C LEU A 540 12.62 32.90 -11.56
N THR A 541 11.79 32.05 -10.96
CA THR A 541 10.59 31.47 -11.58
C THR A 541 9.34 31.72 -10.76
N GLU A 542 8.18 31.56 -11.39
CA GLU A 542 6.89 31.56 -10.71
C GLU A 542 6.58 30.18 -10.11
N ARG A 543 7.41 29.76 -9.16
CA ARG A 543 7.31 28.47 -8.46
C ARG A 543 7.05 28.67 -6.98
N PHE A 544 6.34 27.72 -6.39
CA PHE A 544 6.31 27.54 -4.95
C PHE A 544 6.36 26.07 -4.55
N GLU A 545 6.80 25.85 -3.32
CA GLU A 545 6.70 24.59 -2.61
C GLU A 545 6.04 24.84 -1.25
N LEU A 546 5.14 23.95 -0.83
CA LEU A 546 4.51 24.02 0.49
C LEU A 546 5.26 23.11 1.46
N PHE A 547 5.76 23.68 2.56
CA PHE A 547 6.47 22.95 3.61
C PHE A 547 5.67 22.90 4.91
N LEU A 548 5.79 21.78 5.62
CA LEU A 548 5.30 21.61 6.99
C LEU A 548 6.27 20.71 7.76
N MET A 549 6.63 21.10 8.99
CA MET A 549 7.66 20.45 9.79
C MET A 549 8.99 20.25 9.03
N GLY A 550 9.37 21.24 8.21
CA GLY A 550 10.55 21.17 7.35
C GLY A 550 10.51 20.03 6.32
N LYS A 551 9.32 19.56 5.94
CA LYS A 551 9.11 18.58 4.87
C LYS A 551 8.20 19.17 3.80
N GLU A 552 8.65 19.06 2.57
CA GLU A 552 7.89 19.44 1.39
C GLU A 552 6.65 18.53 1.25
N LEU A 553 5.48 19.15 1.08
CA LEU A 553 4.21 18.50 0.79
C LEU A 553 3.84 18.61 -0.68
N CYS A 554 4.04 19.79 -1.27
CA CYS A 554 3.58 20.16 -2.59
C CYS A 554 4.65 20.98 -3.31
N ASN A 555 4.71 20.82 -4.63
CA ASN A 555 5.48 21.63 -5.56
C ASN A 555 4.57 22.07 -6.71
N ALA A 556 4.67 23.33 -7.13
CA ALA A 556 3.77 23.92 -8.12
C ALA A 556 4.38 25.15 -8.78
N TYR A 557 3.96 25.45 -10.02
CA TYR A 557 4.45 26.61 -10.74
C TYR A 557 3.53 27.05 -11.88
N THR A 558 3.72 28.29 -12.33
CA THR A 558 3.28 28.69 -13.67
C THR A 558 4.12 27.91 -14.69
N GLU A 559 3.47 27.19 -15.60
CA GLU A 559 4.12 26.29 -16.55
C GLU A 559 4.90 27.04 -17.63
N LEU A 560 6.12 26.59 -17.89
CA LEU A 560 6.89 27.05 -19.03
C LEU A 560 6.22 26.58 -20.33
N ASN A 561 5.72 27.53 -21.10
CA ASN A 561 5.00 27.28 -22.34
C ASN A 561 5.68 27.88 -23.59
N ASP A 562 6.90 28.41 -23.46
CA ASP A 562 7.74 28.81 -24.58
C ASP A 562 8.60 27.61 -25.02
N PRO A 563 8.37 27.04 -26.22
CA PRO A 563 9.08 25.84 -26.66
C PRO A 563 10.56 26.08 -26.93
N VAL A 564 10.97 27.30 -27.27
CA VAL A 564 12.39 27.63 -27.51
C VAL A 564 13.14 27.62 -26.18
N ARG A 565 12.59 28.30 -25.18
CA ARG A 565 13.17 28.29 -23.82
C ARG A 565 13.13 26.91 -23.19
N GLN A 566 12.05 26.14 -23.39
CA GLN A 566 11.98 24.78 -22.86
C GLN A 566 13.10 23.89 -23.40
N ARG A 567 13.42 24.00 -24.71
CA ARG A 567 14.55 23.27 -25.31
C ARG A 567 15.88 23.69 -24.72
N GLU A 568 16.11 24.98 -24.49
CA GLU A 568 17.33 25.46 -23.82
C GLU A 568 17.48 24.84 -22.44
N CYS A 569 16.41 24.82 -21.63
CA CYS A 569 16.41 24.17 -20.32
C CYS A 569 16.73 22.67 -20.41
N PHE A 570 16.14 21.94 -21.39
CA PHE A 570 16.47 20.54 -21.60
C PHE A 570 17.92 20.32 -22.09
N MET A 571 18.45 21.21 -22.90
CA MET A 571 19.86 21.15 -23.32
C MET A 571 20.79 21.32 -22.11
N ASP A 572 20.47 22.19 -21.17
CA ASP A 572 21.26 22.40 -19.96
C ASP A 572 21.16 21.20 -19.01
N GLN A 573 19.97 20.59 -18.86
CA GLN A 573 19.83 19.32 -18.14
C GLN A 573 20.63 18.19 -18.81
N ALA A 574 20.61 18.10 -20.14
CA ALA A 574 21.39 17.10 -20.86
C ALA A 574 22.91 17.29 -20.69
N LYS A 575 23.39 18.54 -20.62
CA LYS A 575 24.80 18.85 -20.27
C LYS A 575 25.12 18.42 -18.84
N ALA A 576 24.24 18.71 -17.87
CA ALA A 576 24.42 18.29 -16.48
C ALA A 576 24.48 16.76 -16.35
N LYS A 577 23.60 16.05 -17.09
CA LYS A 577 23.62 14.58 -17.18
C LYS A 577 24.93 14.06 -17.75
N ALA A 578 25.42 14.65 -18.84
CA ALA A 578 26.71 14.30 -19.43
C ALA A 578 27.89 14.58 -18.49
N ALA A 579 27.73 15.52 -17.57
CA ALA A 579 28.69 15.83 -16.51
C ALA A 579 28.55 14.93 -15.25
N GLY A 580 27.65 13.93 -15.26
CA GLY A 580 27.51 12.93 -14.21
C GLY A 580 26.35 13.14 -13.23
N ASP A 581 25.38 14.01 -13.54
CA ASP A 581 24.16 14.15 -12.74
C ASP A 581 23.10 13.11 -13.14
N ASP A 582 23.04 12.00 -12.42
CA ASP A 582 22.15 10.86 -12.72
C ASP A 582 20.64 11.18 -12.60
N GLU A 583 20.29 12.28 -11.93
CA GLU A 583 18.93 12.78 -11.74
C GLU A 583 18.48 13.70 -12.89
N ALA A 584 19.42 14.18 -13.71
CA ALA A 584 19.11 15.05 -14.83
C ALA A 584 18.41 14.28 -15.96
N THR A 585 17.39 14.92 -16.53
CA THR A 585 16.53 14.33 -17.55
C THR A 585 17.14 14.49 -18.95
N CYS A 586 16.63 13.71 -19.90
CA CYS A 586 17.00 13.82 -21.31
C CYS A 586 16.06 14.80 -22.02
N ILE A 587 16.46 15.24 -23.23
CA ILE A 587 15.62 16.08 -24.09
C ILE A 587 14.43 15.27 -24.59
N ASP A 588 13.21 15.75 -24.36
CA ASP A 588 11.98 15.18 -24.91
C ASP A 588 11.46 16.04 -26.08
N GLU A 589 11.82 15.65 -27.30
CA GLU A 589 11.40 16.37 -28.51
C GLU A 589 9.91 16.20 -28.82
N VAL A 590 9.26 15.12 -28.36
CA VAL A 590 7.81 14.94 -28.53
C VAL A 590 7.07 15.98 -27.70
N PHE A 591 7.50 16.18 -26.46
CA PHE A 591 6.98 17.22 -25.58
C PHE A 591 7.24 18.62 -26.13
N CYS A 592 8.47 18.92 -26.58
CA CYS A 592 8.77 20.21 -27.21
C CYS A 592 7.91 20.47 -28.45
N THR A 593 7.70 19.46 -29.30
CA THR A 593 6.80 19.55 -30.45
C THR A 593 5.38 19.87 -30.01
N ALA A 594 4.88 19.25 -28.94
CA ALA A 594 3.54 19.55 -28.41
C ALA A 594 3.43 21.02 -27.95
N LEU A 595 4.45 21.57 -27.30
CA LEU A 595 4.48 22.99 -26.92
C LEU A 595 4.40 23.93 -28.13
N GLU A 596 4.94 23.53 -29.29
CA GLU A 596 4.85 24.31 -30.53
C GLU A 596 3.44 24.37 -31.13
N TYR A 597 2.58 23.39 -30.82
CA TYR A 597 1.15 23.48 -31.14
C TYR A 597 0.39 24.45 -30.23
N GLY A 598 1.03 24.92 -29.15
CA GLY A 598 0.53 25.96 -28.28
C GLY A 598 -0.03 25.42 -26.96
N LEU A 599 0.81 25.43 -25.92
CA LEU A 599 0.34 25.28 -24.54
C LEU A 599 -0.18 26.64 -24.04
N PRO A 600 -1.47 26.79 -23.68
CA PRO A 600 -1.96 28.02 -23.06
C PRO A 600 -1.20 28.34 -21.75
N PRO A 601 -1.21 29.59 -21.28
CA PRO A 601 -0.74 29.90 -19.92
C PRO A 601 -1.42 28.94 -18.94
N THR A 602 -0.67 28.20 -18.15
CA THR A 602 -1.17 27.07 -17.34
C THR A 602 -0.47 27.10 -16.00
N GLY A 603 -1.19 26.75 -14.93
CA GLY A 603 -0.59 26.42 -13.64
C GLY A 603 -0.61 24.91 -13.43
N GLY A 604 0.54 24.33 -13.06
CA GLY A 604 0.64 22.92 -12.67
C GLY A 604 1.02 22.76 -11.22
N TRP A 605 0.59 21.66 -10.64
CA TRP A 605 0.65 21.42 -9.21
C TRP A 605 0.77 19.93 -8.91
N GLY A 606 1.60 19.58 -7.92
CA GLY A 606 1.75 18.23 -7.40
C GLY A 606 1.78 18.19 -5.88
N ILE A 607 1.18 17.16 -5.27
CA ILE A 607 1.28 16.88 -3.81
C ILE A 607 1.60 15.41 -3.54
N GLY A 608 2.50 15.18 -2.59
CA GLY A 608 2.81 13.85 -2.08
C GLY A 608 1.73 13.35 -1.11
N ILE A 609 0.91 12.39 -1.54
CA ILE A 609 -0.19 11.86 -0.71
C ILE A 609 0.34 11.11 0.51
N ASP A 610 1.47 10.43 0.39
CA ASP A 610 2.08 9.71 1.50
C ASP A 610 2.51 10.66 2.62
N ARG A 611 3.26 11.73 2.30
CA ARG A 611 3.67 12.74 3.28
C ARG A 611 2.47 13.48 3.88
N LEU A 612 1.47 13.84 3.07
CA LEU A 612 0.23 14.41 3.57
C LEU A 612 -0.47 13.47 4.56
N THR A 613 -0.53 12.17 4.24
CA THR A 613 -1.10 11.16 5.14
C THR A 613 -0.30 11.06 6.43
N MET A 614 1.03 11.09 6.38
CA MET A 614 1.90 11.06 7.57
C MET A 614 1.49 12.12 8.60
N PHE A 615 1.39 13.38 8.19
CA PHE A 615 1.00 14.47 9.09
C PHE A 615 -0.45 14.36 9.58
N LEU A 616 -1.39 14.03 8.69
CA LEU A 616 -2.82 13.95 9.03
C LEU A 616 -3.21 12.68 9.80
N SER A 617 -2.28 11.72 9.95
CA SER A 617 -2.49 10.52 10.74
C SER A 617 -1.48 10.33 11.87
N ASP A 618 -0.69 11.38 12.17
CA ASP A 618 0.25 11.42 13.27
C ASP A 618 1.35 10.34 13.21
N HIS A 619 1.99 10.20 12.05
CA HIS A 619 3.12 9.30 11.83
C HIS A 619 4.35 10.04 11.30
N ASN A 620 5.50 9.78 11.91
CA ASN A 620 6.79 10.38 11.51
C ASN A 620 7.58 9.54 10.48
N THR A 621 7.06 8.37 10.08
CA THR A 621 7.65 7.53 9.02
C THR A 621 6.64 7.16 7.94
N ILE A 622 7.07 7.24 6.68
CA ILE A 622 6.26 6.91 5.50
C ILE A 622 5.81 5.44 5.50
N LYS A 623 6.55 4.55 6.18
CA LYS A 623 6.23 3.13 6.27
C LYS A 623 4.95 2.83 7.04
N GLU A 624 4.49 3.74 7.90
CA GLU A 624 3.22 3.61 8.61
C GLU A 624 2.02 3.86 7.71
N VAL A 625 2.19 4.66 6.66
CA VAL A 625 1.11 5.08 5.76
C VAL A 625 1.10 4.34 4.42
N ILE A 626 2.01 3.37 4.24
CA ILE A 626 2.05 2.43 3.12
C ILE A 626 1.73 1.03 3.64
N LEU A 627 0.75 0.35 3.02
CA LEU A 627 0.33 -0.99 3.45
C LEU A 627 1.48 -1.99 3.42
N PHE A 628 2.25 -1.98 2.32
CA PHE A 628 3.41 -2.85 2.11
C PHE A 628 4.60 -2.00 1.66
N PRO A 629 5.31 -1.35 2.60
CA PRO A 629 6.45 -0.51 2.24
C PRO A 629 7.61 -1.38 1.73
N ALA A 630 8.51 -0.77 0.95
CA ALA A 630 9.71 -1.48 0.49
C ALA A 630 10.62 -1.81 1.68
N MET A 631 11.04 -3.07 1.76
CA MET A 631 11.89 -3.60 2.83
C MET A 631 13.07 -4.35 2.21
N ARG A 632 14.26 -4.24 2.82
CA ARG A 632 15.41 -5.06 2.40
C ARG A 632 15.04 -6.55 2.49
N PRO A 633 15.38 -7.42 1.54
CA PRO A 633 15.06 -8.84 1.66
C PRO A 633 15.72 -9.48 2.89
N GLN A 634 15.03 -10.43 3.53
CA GLN A 634 15.70 -11.35 4.45
C GLN A 634 16.37 -12.46 3.62
N PRO A 635 17.51 -13.03 4.07
CA PRO A 635 18.08 -14.20 3.41
C PRO A 635 17.02 -15.29 3.32
N LEU A 636 16.76 -15.81 2.12
CA LEU A 636 15.82 -16.92 1.94
C LEU A 636 16.32 -18.13 2.75
N VAL A 637 15.67 -18.43 3.86
CA VAL A 637 15.93 -19.65 4.63
C VAL A 637 15.32 -20.82 3.85
N GLY A 638 16.16 -21.58 3.16
CA GLY A 638 15.84 -22.94 2.69
C GLY A 638 15.08 -23.04 1.37
N ILE A 639 15.77 -22.83 0.25
CA ILE A 639 15.53 -23.65 -0.95
C ILE A 639 16.77 -24.55 -1.11
N PRO A 640 16.70 -25.86 -0.83
CA PRO A 640 17.76 -26.77 -1.23
C PRO A 640 17.68 -26.91 -2.76
N GLY A 641 18.61 -26.27 -3.47
CA GLY A 641 18.93 -26.59 -4.86
C GLY A 641 18.55 -25.54 -5.90
N LYS A 642 19.50 -24.65 -6.20
CA LYS A 642 20.24 -24.65 -7.47
C LYS A 642 21.43 -23.71 -7.31
N HIS A 643 22.63 -24.27 -7.27
CA HIS A 643 23.83 -23.51 -7.59
C HIS A 643 23.68 -23.00 -9.03
N GLY A 644 23.28 -21.73 -9.17
CA GLY A 644 23.55 -20.95 -10.35
C GLY A 644 24.97 -20.44 -10.25
N SER A 645 25.87 -21.05 -11.00
CA SER A 645 27.12 -20.44 -11.43
C SER A 645 26.78 -19.17 -12.21
N ASP A 646 27.02 -18.01 -11.61
CA ASP A 646 27.52 -16.78 -12.25
C ASP A 646 27.42 -15.64 -11.22
N ALA A 647 28.37 -15.63 -10.29
CA ALA A 647 28.76 -14.43 -9.60
C ALA A 647 30.22 -14.18 -10.01
N GLY A 648 30.40 -13.26 -10.97
CA GLY A 648 31.70 -12.77 -11.39
C GLY A 648 32.52 -12.28 -10.20
N ALA A 649 33.81 -12.56 -10.28
CA ALA A 649 34.81 -12.35 -9.24
C ALA A 649 34.80 -10.93 -8.65
N PRO A 650 34.92 -10.78 -7.30
CA PRO A 650 35.32 -9.52 -6.71
C PRO A 650 36.80 -9.28 -7.00
N GLY A 651 37.09 -8.16 -7.66
CA GLY A 651 38.44 -7.68 -7.92
C GLY A 651 39.26 -7.51 -6.65
N GLU A 652 40.54 -7.84 -6.79
CA GLU A 652 41.58 -7.92 -5.76
C GLU A 652 41.68 -6.65 -4.89
N ALA A 653 41.52 -6.85 -3.58
CA ALA A 653 42.03 -5.94 -2.57
C ALA A 653 43.55 -6.10 -2.51
N SER A 654 44.27 -5.05 -2.91
CA SER A 654 45.72 -4.93 -2.75
C SER A 654 46.12 -5.00 -1.27
N ALA A 655 46.96 -5.99 -0.93
CA ALA A 655 47.57 -6.15 0.38
C ALA A 655 48.63 -5.05 0.66
N PRO A 656 48.93 -4.75 1.94
CA PRO A 656 49.83 -3.67 2.32
C PRO A 656 51.29 -4.13 2.34
N ALA A 657 52.22 -3.25 1.95
CA ALA A 657 53.64 -3.37 2.28
C ALA A 657 54.35 -2.01 2.28
N GLN A 658 54.93 -1.70 3.46
CA GLN A 658 56.00 -0.75 3.81
C GLN A 658 55.83 0.75 3.55
#